data_AF-A0A0G4L548-F1
#
_entry.id   AF-A0A0G4L548-F1
#
_cell.length_a   1.000
_cell.length_b   1.000
_cell.length_c   1.000
_cell.angle_alpha   90.00
_cell.angle_beta   90.00
_cell.angle_gamma   90.00
#
_symmetry.space_group_name_H-M   'P 1'
#
loop_
_entity.id
_entity.type
_entity.pdbx_description
1 polymer ?
#
loop_
_entity_poly.entity_id
_entity_poly.type
_entity_poly.pdbx_seq_one_letter_code
_entity_poly.pdbx_strand_id
1 'polypeptide(L)'
;MKTHNINSLRCSHYPPHPKLFDMCDELGLWVMDEADLETHGFYDCIARPLDIPEEWDYEERKKQTFPPAGKYTSQNPDWKEAYVDRMVQLVQRDKNHSSIIMWSLGNEAFYGDNHKAMYEYGKAFDPTRPIHYEGDVDAVTADMFSYMYPPIDRLLHLMKTAGVKEDGSWDKPIVLCEYAHAMGNGPGALDDYVETFEANERLQGGYIWEWANHGIWKEDPDGKKYYAYGGDFDDFPNDGTFVMDGLLHSTHEPTLGLVQLKKSYQPLLLSEDAVANHVSGQANKPLSRPPHCLTIDETVAELKANAEDGLTDADAKARLEEYGRNQFGEEKGVQPVKILVAQIANAMTLVLILAMAASFGIESWIEGGVVTGVIAINIIVGFQQEYKAAKTMDSLRSLSSPTASAVRDGSNQTVPTVEIVPGDMVELKTGDTIPADVRIIEAVNFETNEALLTGESLPVRKEPSMTFEDETGPGDRLNVAYSSSTVTKGRARGIVFATGMYTEIGQIAAALRGKSSRRRPVKRKEDGSASPGRYVQAGILTAYDAVGVFLGINVGTPLQRKLSQLALLLFGIAIICAIIVLAANDFNTTQEVIIYAVATGLSMIPASLVVVLTITMAAGTKRMVQRHVIVRNLKSLEALGAVTNICSDKTGTLTQGNMVVRKAWVPGVGTFSVKDATEPFNPTKGSLSSRVEQPKDISFQAEDAEGESFSDVDGQVKSNTTLQTYLNVASLANLATVHQNKEGEWHARGDPTEIAIQVFASRFNMNRLVLAVTMSPKSIPPQEIEGTPDWQHQAVFRRNTLPARSYHIPETSLLLNGQWEFSYTSCPEESPQPGDEDVPEDNWGTIEVPGHWQLQGHGRPHYTNTVFPIPVCPPFAPTDNPTGVYRRTFNVPSTWDASSQLRLRFDGVDSAYHIYVNGALVGYAEGSRNASEFDVTDFVKHDAPNDLFVKPRLDVLGMVIYATELVLWIGVFAAGGWYNLRPWMRGKLSKGGEGEDESPAAAGHDDDEPGVQTEGITAHGNHSSTSVFQTASREEASGTGREIRWPMNRK
;
A
#
# COMPACT_ATOMS: atom_id res chain seq x y z
N MET A 1 -6.73 8.72 2.71
CA MET A 1 -6.39 8.98 1.29
C MET A 1 -6.99 7.93 0.34
N LYS A 2 -6.38 6.76 0.07
CA LYS A 2 -6.82 5.78 -0.98
C LYS A 2 -8.32 5.46 -1.05
N THR A 3 -9.00 5.30 0.09
CA THR A 3 -10.47 5.04 0.15
C THR A 3 -11.34 6.20 -0.37
N HIS A 4 -10.74 7.36 -0.63
CA HIS A 4 -11.33 8.58 -1.18
C HIS A 4 -10.70 8.95 -2.54
N ASN A 5 -10.12 7.96 -3.22
CA ASN A 5 -9.52 8.05 -4.57
C ASN A 5 -8.29 8.97 -4.68
N ILE A 6 -7.78 9.50 -3.57
CA ILE A 6 -6.49 10.22 -3.53
C ILE A 6 -5.36 9.21 -3.77
N ASN A 7 -4.55 9.46 -4.80
CA ASN A 7 -3.42 8.63 -5.24
C ASN A 7 -2.04 9.22 -4.88
N SER A 8 -1.93 10.53 -4.69
CA SER A 8 -0.68 11.22 -4.38
C SER A 8 -0.74 12.00 -3.06
N LEU A 9 0.42 12.25 -2.48
CA LEU A 9 0.68 13.00 -1.26
C LEU A 9 1.85 13.97 -1.53
N ARG A 10 1.76 15.20 -1.04
CA ARG A 10 2.90 16.10 -0.89
C ARG A 10 3.23 16.16 0.60
N CYS A 11 4.47 15.92 0.96
CA CYS A 11 4.99 16.27 2.28
C CYS A 11 5.47 17.73 2.20
N SER A 12 5.17 18.56 3.20
CA SER A 12 5.58 19.97 3.24
C SER A 12 5.77 20.44 4.69
N HIS A 13 6.43 21.59 4.86
CA HIS A 13 6.75 22.31 6.12
C HIS A 13 7.62 21.58 7.16
N TYR A 14 7.56 20.25 7.27
CA TYR A 14 8.33 19.50 8.27
C TYR A 14 8.77 18.13 7.74
N PRO A 15 9.94 17.61 8.17
CA PRO A 15 10.32 16.22 8.03
C PRO A 15 9.18 15.28 8.47
N PRO A 16 8.60 14.49 7.55
CA PRO A 16 7.53 13.56 7.92
C PRO A 16 8.08 12.43 8.79
N HIS A 17 7.21 11.86 9.63
CA HIS A 17 7.58 10.68 10.40
C HIS A 17 7.94 9.52 9.43
N PRO A 18 9.12 8.89 9.49
CA PRO A 18 9.61 7.97 8.45
C PRO A 18 8.66 6.81 8.07
N LYS A 19 7.93 6.24 9.04
CA LYS A 19 6.86 5.25 8.78
C LYS A 19 5.73 5.74 7.84
N LEU A 20 5.61 7.03 7.58
CA LEU A 20 4.71 7.57 6.56
C LEU A 20 5.10 7.06 5.18
N PHE A 21 6.39 7.02 4.87
CA PHE A 21 6.89 6.50 3.60
C PHE A 21 6.77 4.98 3.52
N ASP A 22 7.07 4.24 4.59
CA ASP A 22 6.77 2.79 4.68
C ASP A 22 5.30 2.50 4.33
N MET A 23 4.38 3.29 4.89
CA MET A 23 2.94 3.19 4.61
C MET A 23 2.58 3.67 3.18
N CYS A 24 3.29 4.65 2.61
CA CYS A 24 3.08 5.08 1.24
C CYS A 24 3.58 4.05 0.22
N ASP A 25 4.69 3.37 0.50
CA ASP A 25 5.18 2.22 -0.26
C ASP A 25 4.18 1.05 -0.18
N GLU A 26 3.71 0.68 1.02
CA GLU A 26 2.73 -0.41 1.21
C GLU A 26 1.38 -0.12 0.53
N LEU A 27 0.87 1.11 0.67
CA LEU A 27 -0.41 1.52 0.08
C LEU A 27 -0.29 1.95 -1.39
N GLY A 28 0.92 2.09 -1.93
CA GLY A 28 1.21 2.58 -3.28
C GLY A 28 0.75 4.02 -3.54
N LEU A 29 1.01 4.95 -2.62
CA LEU A 29 0.82 6.40 -2.83
C LEU A 29 2.03 7.00 -3.55
N TRP A 30 1.78 7.97 -4.44
CA TRP A 30 2.84 8.76 -5.08
C TRP A 30 3.20 9.96 -4.21
N VAL A 31 4.44 10.05 -3.76
CA VAL A 31 4.90 11.09 -2.84
C VAL A 31 5.77 12.10 -3.58
N MET A 32 5.42 13.37 -3.44
CA MET A 32 6.33 14.49 -3.59
C MET A 32 6.91 14.77 -2.21
N ASP A 33 8.19 14.50 -2.00
CA ASP A 33 8.85 14.73 -0.72
C ASP A 33 9.69 16.00 -0.78
N GLU A 34 9.63 16.82 0.27
CA GLU A 34 10.04 18.23 0.22
C GLU A 34 11.14 18.52 1.23
N ALA A 35 12.19 19.21 0.77
CA ALA A 35 13.16 19.80 1.67
C ALA A 35 12.44 20.84 2.51
N ASP A 36 12.39 20.62 3.83
CA ASP A 36 11.87 21.60 4.79
C ASP A 36 12.66 22.91 4.69
N LEU A 37 12.18 23.82 3.85
CA LEU A 37 12.80 25.08 3.47
C LEU A 37 11.71 26.06 3.07
N GLU A 38 11.52 27.07 3.92
CA GLU A 38 10.47 28.07 3.75
C GLU A 38 10.97 29.40 4.33
N THR A 39 10.94 30.46 3.52
CA THR A 39 11.47 31.78 3.91
C THR A 39 10.49 32.91 3.63
N HIS A 40 9.21 32.58 3.42
CA HIS A 40 8.20 33.51 2.93
C HIS A 40 8.06 34.72 3.87
N GLY A 41 8.21 34.56 5.20
CA GLY A 41 8.04 35.63 6.19
C GLY A 41 8.91 36.89 5.98
N PHE A 42 10.00 36.82 5.21
CA PHE A 42 10.75 38.01 4.77
C PHE A 42 9.97 38.90 3.81
N TYR A 43 9.01 38.36 3.07
CA TYR A 43 8.05 39.12 2.28
C TYR A 43 7.40 40.18 3.16
N ASP A 44 6.89 39.81 4.33
CA ASP A 44 6.15 40.73 5.20
C ASP A 44 7.06 41.80 5.83
N CYS A 45 8.32 41.48 6.11
CA CYS A 45 9.33 42.46 6.51
C CYS A 45 9.61 43.52 5.44
N ILE A 46 9.45 43.18 4.15
CA ILE A 46 9.69 44.08 3.01
C ILE A 46 8.40 44.74 2.50
N ALA A 47 7.27 44.05 2.53
CA ALA A 47 5.99 44.48 1.98
C ALA A 47 5.25 45.47 2.90
N ARG A 48 5.26 45.24 4.23
CA ARG A 48 4.57 46.12 5.19
C ARG A 48 5.09 47.58 5.16
N PRO A 49 6.42 47.85 5.03
CA PRO A 49 6.92 49.22 4.83
C PRO A 49 6.58 49.86 3.48
N LEU A 50 6.12 49.09 2.49
CA LEU A 50 5.83 49.56 1.12
C LEU A 50 4.34 49.88 0.88
N ASP A 51 3.45 49.59 1.83
CA ASP A 51 2.01 49.90 1.79
C ASP A 51 1.33 49.44 0.49
N ILE A 52 1.62 48.18 0.10
CA ILE A 52 1.18 47.60 -1.17
C ILE A 52 -0.33 47.32 -1.13
N PRO A 53 -1.13 47.76 -2.13
CA PRO A 53 -2.58 47.55 -2.13
C PRO A 53 -2.97 46.06 -2.08
N GLU A 54 -3.90 45.71 -1.18
CA GLU A 54 -4.47 44.36 -1.08
C GLU A 54 -5.24 43.93 -2.35
N GLU A 55 -5.68 44.90 -3.16
CA GLU A 55 -6.40 44.66 -4.43
C GLU A 55 -5.53 44.03 -5.54
N TRP A 56 -4.20 43.97 -5.37
CA TRP A 56 -3.29 43.39 -6.36
C TRP A 56 -3.21 41.86 -6.26
N ASP A 57 -3.12 41.21 -7.43
CA ASP A 57 -2.94 39.75 -7.51
C ASP A 57 -1.69 39.30 -6.74
N TYR A 58 -1.76 38.12 -6.11
CA TYR A 58 -0.67 37.58 -5.28
C TYR A 58 0.68 37.55 -6.03
N GLU A 59 0.67 37.12 -7.30
CA GLU A 59 1.87 37.07 -8.15
C GLU A 59 2.37 38.45 -8.61
N GLU A 60 1.48 39.44 -8.73
CA GLU A 60 1.87 40.83 -9.01
C GLU A 60 2.58 41.46 -7.80
N ARG A 61 2.13 41.11 -6.58
CA ARG A 61 2.81 41.47 -5.33
C ARG A 61 4.16 40.75 -5.21
N LYS A 62 4.22 39.42 -5.41
CA LYS A 62 5.48 38.64 -5.42
C LYS A 62 6.55 39.30 -6.30
N LYS A 63 6.21 39.68 -7.54
CA LYS A 63 7.17 40.27 -8.49
C LYS A 63 7.89 41.54 -8.00
N GLN A 64 7.32 42.29 -7.05
CA GLN A 64 7.93 43.49 -6.50
C GLN A 64 8.70 43.25 -5.19
N THR A 65 8.29 42.26 -4.39
CA THR A 65 8.80 42.03 -3.03
C THR A 65 9.69 40.80 -2.89
N PHE A 66 9.48 39.74 -3.68
CA PHE A 66 10.30 38.51 -3.62
C PHE A 66 11.75 38.76 -4.06
N PRO A 67 12.05 39.52 -5.14
CA PRO A 67 13.44 39.79 -5.52
C PRO A 67 14.27 40.57 -4.48
N PRO A 68 13.76 41.59 -3.76
CA PRO A 68 14.49 42.19 -2.64
C PRO A 68 14.53 41.30 -1.39
N ALA A 69 13.49 40.54 -1.08
CA ALA A 69 13.48 39.63 0.08
C ALA A 69 14.48 38.45 -0.10
N GLY A 70 14.55 37.87 -1.30
CA GLY A 70 15.49 36.79 -1.63
C GLY A 70 16.96 37.13 -1.49
N LYS A 71 17.33 38.42 -1.40
CA LYS A 71 18.72 38.85 -1.13
C LYS A 71 19.19 38.56 0.29
N TYR A 72 18.27 38.33 1.24
CA TYR A 72 18.64 37.98 2.61
C TYR A 72 19.00 36.49 2.75
N THR A 73 18.33 35.63 1.96
CA THR A 73 18.42 34.16 2.04
C THR A 73 18.86 33.54 0.71
N SER A 74 17.94 33.33 -0.25
CA SER A 74 18.14 32.47 -1.42
C SER A 74 19.12 32.97 -2.50
N GLN A 75 19.49 34.25 -2.49
CA GLN A 75 20.56 34.83 -3.32
C GLN A 75 21.81 35.23 -2.51
N ASN A 76 21.84 34.95 -1.20
CA ASN A 76 23.00 35.22 -0.36
C ASN A 76 23.89 33.95 -0.27
N PRO A 77 25.15 33.99 -0.78
CA PRO A 77 26.01 32.82 -0.86
C PRO A 77 26.40 32.24 0.51
N ASP A 78 26.34 33.02 1.60
CA ASP A 78 26.68 32.56 2.95
C ASP A 78 25.75 31.42 3.43
N TRP A 79 24.55 31.30 2.84
CA TRP A 79 23.58 30.24 3.13
C TRP A 79 23.62 29.05 2.16
N LYS A 80 24.48 29.09 1.13
CA LYS A 80 24.47 28.08 0.06
C LYS A 80 24.61 26.66 0.61
N GLU A 81 25.57 26.45 1.50
CA GLU A 81 25.84 25.13 2.06
C GLU A 81 24.69 24.64 2.97
N ALA A 82 24.04 25.53 3.71
CA ALA A 82 22.85 25.19 4.52
C ALA A 82 21.65 24.78 3.64
N TYR A 83 21.45 25.45 2.50
CA TYR A 83 20.43 25.08 1.51
C TYR A 83 20.71 23.70 0.89
N VAL A 84 21.94 23.50 0.38
CA VAL A 84 22.37 22.22 -0.19
C VAL A 84 22.28 21.09 0.84
N ASP A 85 22.64 21.35 2.10
CA ASP A 85 22.53 20.38 3.18
C ASP A 85 21.10 19.86 3.41
N ARG A 86 20.06 20.70 3.26
CA ARG A 86 18.67 20.22 3.37
C ARG A 86 18.29 19.28 2.23
N MET A 87 18.74 19.57 1.01
CA MET A 87 18.57 18.66 -0.12
C MET A 87 19.36 17.36 0.07
N VAL A 88 20.58 17.44 0.62
CA VAL A 88 21.38 16.26 1.02
C VAL A 88 20.63 15.43 2.06
N GLN A 89 20.05 16.05 3.09
CA GLN A 89 19.31 15.34 4.13
C GLN A 89 18.09 14.63 3.59
N LEU A 90 17.21 15.34 2.87
CA LEU A 90 16.02 14.80 2.24
C LEU A 90 16.37 13.55 1.41
N VAL A 91 17.23 13.75 0.40
CA VAL A 91 17.55 12.72 -0.56
C VAL A 91 18.30 11.56 0.11
N GLN A 92 19.28 11.81 0.99
CA GLN A 92 19.99 10.70 1.64
C GLN A 92 19.13 9.94 2.66
N ARG A 93 18.17 10.58 3.32
CA ARG A 93 17.27 9.96 4.31
C ARG A 93 16.25 9.04 3.63
N ASP A 94 15.70 9.46 2.50
CA ASP A 94 14.47 8.86 1.94
C ASP A 94 14.61 8.26 0.54
N LYS A 95 15.77 8.36 -0.13
CA LYS A 95 16.05 7.79 -1.49
C LYS A 95 15.59 6.34 -1.72
N ASN A 96 15.57 5.52 -0.66
CA ASN A 96 15.18 4.10 -0.68
C ASN A 96 13.66 3.90 -0.85
N HIS A 97 12.85 4.95 -0.67
CA HIS A 97 11.40 4.87 -0.81
C HIS A 97 10.98 4.98 -2.28
N SER A 98 10.26 3.96 -2.74
CA SER A 98 9.78 3.82 -4.13
C SER A 98 8.56 4.71 -4.41
N SER A 99 7.80 5.00 -3.36
CA SER A 99 6.66 5.91 -3.36
C SER A 99 7.06 7.35 -3.63
N ILE A 100 8.27 7.77 -3.24
CA ILE A 100 8.79 9.11 -3.57
C ILE A 100 9.15 9.14 -5.04
N ILE A 101 8.33 9.85 -5.81
CA ILE A 101 8.49 10.00 -7.26
C ILE A 101 9.04 11.38 -7.65
N MET A 102 8.99 12.36 -6.75
CA MET A 102 9.45 13.74 -6.99
C MET A 102 10.13 14.29 -5.73
N TRP A 103 11.20 15.03 -5.91
CA TRP A 103 11.82 15.85 -4.86
C TRP A 103 11.33 17.29 -4.98
N SER A 104 10.94 17.94 -3.90
CA SER A 104 10.62 19.37 -3.87
C SER A 104 11.74 20.14 -3.15
N LEU A 105 12.19 21.26 -3.73
CA LEU A 105 13.26 22.07 -3.14
C LEU A 105 12.82 22.88 -1.91
N GLY A 106 11.51 22.95 -1.64
CA GLY A 106 10.92 23.70 -0.53
C GLY A 106 9.57 24.32 -0.92
N ASN A 107 8.96 25.01 0.04
CA ASN A 107 7.72 25.76 -0.12
C ASN A 107 7.98 27.27 0.07
N GLU A 108 7.31 28.13 -0.71
CA GLU A 108 7.23 29.60 -0.57
C GLU A 108 8.51 30.41 -0.24
N ALA A 109 9.70 29.81 -0.28
CA ALA A 109 10.96 30.52 -0.26
C ALA A 109 11.14 31.31 -1.57
N PHE A 110 12.10 32.24 -1.60
CA PHE A 110 12.39 33.01 -2.82
C PHE A 110 13.27 32.20 -3.77
N TYR A 111 13.04 32.24 -5.08
CA TYR A 111 13.98 31.61 -6.02
C TYR A 111 15.30 32.40 -6.17
N GLY A 112 16.42 31.68 -6.30
CA GLY A 112 17.76 32.24 -6.29
C GLY A 112 18.85 31.19 -6.50
N ASP A 113 20.11 31.61 -6.52
CA ASP A 113 21.25 30.73 -6.84
C ASP A 113 21.46 29.59 -5.83
N ASN A 114 21.00 29.74 -4.58
CA ASN A 114 21.06 28.64 -3.60
C ASN A 114 20.09 27.51 -3.95
N HIS A 115 18.90 27.82 -4.48
CA HIS A 115 17.96 26.80 -5.00
C HIS A 115 18.53 26.10 -6.24
N LYS A 116 19.25 26.82 -7.10
CA LYS A 116 19.96 26.20 -8.24
C LYS A 116 21.03 25.21 -7.75
N ALA A 117 21.77 25.54 -6.70
CA ALA A 117 22.74 24.63 -6.11
C ALA A 117 22.09 23.37 -5.51
N MET A 118 20.91 23.48 -4.90
CA MET A 118 20.12 22.32 -4.46
C MET A 118 19.66 21.46 -5.64
N TYR A 119 19.17 22.08 -6.72
CA TYR A 119 18.80 21.39 -7.96
C TYR A 119 20.00 20.67 -8.60
N GLU A 120 21.16 21.33 -8.69
CA GLU A 120 22.40 20.76 -9.21
C GLU A 120 22.85 19.54 -8.40
N TYR A 121 22.83 19.61 -7.06
CA TYR A 121 23.10 18.46 -6.20
C TYR A 121 22.07 17.34 -6.43
N GLY A 122 20.78 17.68 -6.42
CA GLY A 122 19.68 16.74 -6.61
C GLY A 122 19.82 15.95 -7.92
N LYS A 123 20.06 16.63 -9.05
CA LYS A 123 20.26 16.00 -10.35
C LYS A 123 21.60 15.26 -10.49
N ALA A 124 22.65 15.70 -9.81
CA ALA A 124 23.93 14.99 -9.81
C ALA A 124 23.86 13.67 -9.03
N PHE A 125 23.05 13.60 -7.96
CA PHE A 125 22.84 12.40 -7.17
C PHE A 125 21.74 11.48 -7.73
N ASP A 126 20.57 12.04 -8.03
CA ASP A 126 19.40 11.35 -8.57
C ASP A 126 18.94 12.05 -9.87
N PRO A 127 19.48 11.67 -11.03
CA PRO A 127 19.05 12.20 -12.31
C PRO A 127 17.67 11.65 -12.75
N THR A 128 17.09 10.69 -12.02
CA THR A 128 15.90 9.94 -12.46
C THR A 128 14.59 10.57 -11.99
N ARG A 129 14.55 11.11 -10.77
CA ARG A 129 13.35 11.77 -10.23
C ARG A 129 13.25 13.23 -10.71
N PRO A 130 12.05 13.75 -11.03
CA PRO A 130 11.85 15.17 -11.28
C PRO A 130 12.04 15.99 -10.00
N ILE A 131 12.49 17.23 -10.17
CA ILE A 131 12.60 18.21 -9.10
C ILE A 131 11.53 19.28 -9.30
N HIS A 132 10.66 19.42 -8.30
CA HIS A 132 9.62 20.42 -8.15
C HIS A 132 10.15 21.62 -7.36
N TYR A 133 9.69 22.83 -7.72
CA TYR A 133 9.75 24.00 -6.84
C TYR A 133 8.78 25.08 -7.33
N GLU A 134 7.96 25.64 -6.42
CA GLU A 134 6.96 26.66 -6.76
C GLU A 134 7.60 28.03 -7.07
N GLY A 135 8.58 28.44 -6.27
CA GLY A 135 9.19 29.77 -6.38
C GLY A 135 9.94 30.01 -7.70
N ASP A 136 10.29 28.96 -8.43
CA ASP A 136 10.84 29.02 -9.79
C ASP A 136 9.70 29.17 -10.82
N VAL A 137 9.02 30.32 -10.78
CA VAL A 137 7.77 30.61 -11.52
C VAL A 137 7.91 30.44 -13.04
N ASP A 138 9.11 30.67 -13.58
CA ASP A 138 9.47 30.51 -14.99
C ASP A 138 10.01 29.09 -15.31
N ALA A 139 10.09 28.20 -14.31
CA ALA A 139 10.68 26.87 -14.35
C ALA A 139 12.06 26.85 -15.03
N VAL A 140 12.97 27.73 -14.59
CA VAL A 140 14.34 27.85 -15.11
C VAL A 140 15.16 26.60 -14.78
N THR A 141 15.04 26.11 -13.55
CA THR A 141 15.62 24.85 -13.07
C THR A 141 14.59 23.76 -12.89
N ALA A 142 13.48 24.02 -12.18
CA ALA A 142 12.48 23.00 -11.86
C ALA A 142 11.97 22.26 -13.12
N ASP A 143 11.76 20.94 -13.04
CA ASP A 143 11.39 20.11 -14.20
C ASP A 143 9.94 20.29 -14.65
N MET A 144 9.14 21.01 -13.85
CA MET A 144 7.74 21.31 -14.09
C MET A 144 7.43 22.75 -13.69
N PHE A 145 6.39 23.32 -14.28
CA PHE A 145 5.77 24.54 -13.76
C PHE A 145 4.86 24.19 -12.57
N SER A 146 4.87 25.02 -11.55
CA SER A 146 4.02 24.86 -10.37
C SER A 146 3.48 26.20 -9.91
N TYR A 147 2.23 26.20 -9.42
CA TYR A 147 1.49 27.40 -9.05
C TYR A 147 0.51 27.10 -7.90
N MET A 148 0.31 28.08 -7.02
CA MET A 148 -0.66 28.03 -5.92
C MET A 148 -1.99 28.68 -6.32
N TYR A 149 -3.09 27.97 -6.13
CA TYR A 149 -4.49 28.44 -6.28
C TYR A 149 -4.85 29.23 -7.57
N PRO A 150 -4.35 28.89 -8.77
CA PRO A 150 -4.68 29.65 -9.98
C PRO A 150 -6.14 29.45 -10.41
N PRO A 151 -6.95 30.51 -10.62
CA PRO A 151 -8.28 30.38 -11.19
C PRO A 151 -8.26 29.67 -12.55
N ILE A 152 -9.29 28.88 -12.87
CA ILE A 152 -9.30 28.02 -14.08
C ILE A 152 -9.00 28.78 -15.38
N ASP A 153 -9.56 29.98 -15.58
CA ASP A 153 -9.26 30.82 -16.75
C ASP A 153 -7.77 31.21 -16.85
N ARG A 154 -7.13 31.46 -15.69
CA ARG A 154 -5.69 31.75 -15.59
C ARG A 154 -4.86 30.48 -15.82
N LEU A 155 -5.28 29.35 -15.27
CA LEU A 155 -4.63 28.05 -15.49
C LEU A 155 -4.62 27.68 -16.99
N LEU A 156 -5.76 27.82 -17.66
CA LEU A 156 -5.91 27.62 -19.10
C LEU A 156 -5.14 28.63 -19.95
N HIS A 157 -4.87 29.83 -19.42
CA HIS A 157 -3.97 30.81 -20.04
C HIS A 157 -2.50 30.38 -19.90
N LEU A 158 -2.04 30.10 -18.68
CA LEU A 158 -0.67 29.67 -18.38
C LEU A 158 -0.30 28.39 -19.14
N MET A 159 -1.21 27.43 -19.23
CA MET A 159 -1.07 26.22 -20.04
C MET A 159 -0.74 26.51 -21.52
N LYS A 160 -1.23 27.62 -22.07
CA LYS A 160 -1.04 28.05 -23.47
C LYS A 160 0.13 29.01 -23.67
N THR A 161 0.70 29.59 -22.61
CA THR A 161 1.71 30.66 -22.71
C THR A 161 3.01 30.37 -21.98
N ALA A 162 2.98 29.81 -20.78
CA ALA A 162 4.18 29.54 -19.98
C ALA A 162 4.99 28.40 -20.59
N GLY A 163 6.23 28.67 -21.03
CA GLY A 163 7.12 27.64 -21.60
C GLY A 163 6.63 26.97 -22.89
N VAL A 164 5.69 27.59 -23.61
CA VAL A 164 5.19 27.10 -24.91
C VAL A 164 6.01 27.74 -26.04
N LYS A 165 6.48 26.93 -26.98
CA LYS A 165 7.24 27.35 -28.18
C LYS A 165 6.31 27.93 -29.24
N GLU A 166 6.87 28.64 -30.22
CA GLU A 166 6.07 29.27 -31.32
C GLU A 166 5.27 28.26 -32.16
N ASP A 167 5.65 26.99 -32.15
CA ASP A 167 4.94 25.88 -32.82
C ASP A 167 3.82 25.24 -31.97
N GLY A 168 3.63 25.69 -30.73
CA GLY A 168 2.66 25.16 -29.78
C GLY A 168 3.14 23.97 -28.94
N SER A 169 4.38 23.49 -29.14
CA SER A 169 4.96 22.44 -28.30
C SER A 169 5.48 22.97 -26.96
N TRP A 170 5.58 22.09 -25.97
CA TRP A 170 6.01 22.41 -24.60
C TRP A 170 6.85 21.26 -24.04
N ASP A 171 7.85 21.59 -23.21
CA ASP A 171 8.78 20.59 -22.65
C ASP A 171 8.49 20.24 -21.18
N LYS A 172 7.77 21.12 -20.45
CA LYS A 172 7.52 20.99 -19.00
C LYS A 172 6.00 20.96 -18.71
N PRO A 173 5.50 19.98 -17.92
CA PRO A 173 4.11 19.91 -17.50
C PRO A 173 3.80 21.01 -16.46
N ILE A 174 2.53 21.16 -16.12
CA ILE A 174 2.07 21.97 -14.99
C ILE A 174 1.49 21.03 -13.93
N VAL A 175 2.02 21.10 -12.71
CA VAL A 175 1.53 20.40 -11.51
C VAL A 175 1.23 21.46 -10.47
N LEU A 176 0.02 21.52 -9.92
CA LEU A 176 -0.31 22.53 -8.91
C LEU A 176 0.12 22.04 -7.52
N CYS A 177 1.17 22.66 -6.95
CA CYS A 177 1.59 22.40 -5.57
C CYS A 177 0.45 22.55 -4.56
N GLU A 178 -0.49 23.47 -4.84
CA GLU A 178 -1.79 23.65 -4.19
C GLU A 178 -2.81 24.18 -5.20
N TYR A 179 -4.01 23.58 -5.27
CA TYR A 179 -5.10 24.10 -6.12
C TYR A 179 -6.43 24.32 -5.39
N ALA A 180 -6.61 23.75 -4.21
CA ALA A 180 -7.78 23.96 -3.36
C ALA A 180 -7.39 23.94 -1.89
N HIS A 181 -8.03 24.81 -1.10
CA HIS A 181 -7.85 24.89 0.35
C HIS A 181 -9.01 24.13 1.00
N ALA A 182 -8.74 23.23 1.95
CA ALA A 182 -9.80 22.46 2.59
C ALA A 182 -10.58 23.23 3.69
N MET A 183 -10.25 24.50 3.94
CA MET A 183 -10.93 25.36 4.90
C MET A 183 -12.42 25.57 4.57
N GLY A 184 -13.29 25.18 5.50
CA GLY A 184 -14.74 25.42 5.43
C GLY A 184 -15.40 24.79 4.20
N ASN A 185 -15.81 25.63 3.23
CA ASN A 185 -16.45 25.22 1.98
C ASN A 185 -15.51 25.33 0.76
N GLY A 186 -14.21 25.53 0.95
CA GLY A 186 -13.21 25.67 -0.13
C GLY A 186 -13.23 24.56 -1.19
N PRO A 187 -13.42 23.27 -0.84
CA PRO A 187 -13.55 22.15 -1.79
C PRO A 187 -14.81 22.16 -2.70
N GLY A 188 -15.50 23.29 -2.85
CA GLY A 188 -16.79 23.36 -3.53
C GLY A 188 -16.75 23.22 -5.06
N ALA A 189 -15.63 23.55 -5.72
CA ALA A 189 -15.50 23.63 -7.19
C ALA A 189 -14.52 22.59 -7.78
N LEU A 190 -14.30 21.47 -7.10
CA LEU A 190 -13.31 20.46 -7.50
C LEU A 190 -13.62 19.78 -8.84
N ASP A 191 -14.90 19.63 -9.19
CA ASP A 191 -15.32 18.97 -10.45
C ASP A 191 -14.78 19.73 -11.68
N ASP A 192 -14.82 21.06 -11.67
CA ASP A 192 -14.38 21.91 -12.79
C ASP A 192 -12.84 21.82 -12.99
N TYR A 193 -12.08 21.70 -11.90
CA TYR A 193 -10.62 21.46 -11.97
C TYR A 193 -10.32 20.05 -12.52
N VAL A 194 -11.05 19.02 -12.07
CA VAL A 194 -10.86 17.64 -12.56
C VAL A 194 -11.19 17.53 -14.05
N GLU A 195 -12.29 18.11 -14.53
CA GLU A 195 -12.60 18.18 -15.96
C GLU A 195 -11.51 18.93 -16.73
N THR A 196 -10.96 20.01 -16.16
CA THR A 196 -9.86 20.78 -16.75
C THR A 196 -8.56 19.95 -16.84
N PHE A 197 -8.24 19.13 -15.83
CA PHE A 197 -7.09 18.22 -15.86
C PHE A 197 -7.28 17.09 -16.88
N GLU A 198 -8.43 16.41 -16.87
CA GLU A 198 -8.73 15.31 -17.80
C GLU A 198 -8.78 15.78 -19.27
N ALA A 199 -9.21 17.02 -19.53
CA ALA A 199 -9.29 17.58 -20.87
C ALA A 199 -7.94 18.09 -21.43
N ASN A 200 -6.90 18.24 -20.61
CA ASN A 200 -5.64 18.87 -21.01
C ASN A 200 -4.41 18.12 -20.48
N GLU A 201 -3.78 17.30 -21.31
CA GLU A 201 -2.61 16.46 -20.99
C GLU A 201 -1.45 17.21 -20.30
N ARG A 202 -1.27 18.50 -20.56
CA ARG A 202 -0.23 19.32 -19.91
C ARG A 202 -0.48 19.55 -18.41
N LEU A 203 -1.72 19.46 -17.95
CA LEU A 203 -2.13 19.71 -16.58
C LEU A 203 -2.21 18.39 -15.80
N GLN A 204 -1.17 18.08 -15.04
CA GLN A 204 -0.98 16.79 -14.37
C GLN A 204 -1.62 16.73 -12.97
N GLY A 205 -2.66 17.54 -12.72
CA GLY A 205 -3.36 17.64 -11.45
C GLY A 205 -2.67 18.53 -10.41
N GLY A 206 -2.94 18.27 -9.14
CA GLY A 206 -2.35 19.02 -8.03
C GLY A 206 -2.76 18.51 -6.64
N TYR A 207 -2.27 19.20 -5.60
CA TYR A 207 -2.49 18.86 -4.20
C TYR A 207 -3.50 19.81 -3.54
N ILE A 208 -4.13 19.33 -2.46
CA ILE A 208 -5.09 20.09 -1.65
C ILE A 208 -4.41 20.39 -0.32
N TRP A 209 -4.51 21.65 0.10
CA TRP A 209 -3.94 22.09 1.36
C TRP A 209 -4.65 21.45 2.56
N GLU A 210 -3.82 20.91 3.44
CA GLU A 210 -4.07 20.17 4.66
C GLU A 210 -4.97 18.91 4.64
N TRP A 211 -4.45 17.85 5.27
CA TRP A 211 -5.17 16.59 5.40
C TRP A 211 -6.08 16.56 6.63
N ALA A 212 -5.70 17.23 7.72
CA ALA A 212 -6.45 17.23 8.99
C ALA A 212 -6.28 18.54 9.78
N ASN A 213 -7.33 18.99 10.47
CA ASN A 213 -7.27 20.16 11.34
C ASN A 213 -6.30 19.95 12.52
N HIS A 214 -5.39 20.89 12.74
CA HIS A 214 -4.32 20.81 13.74
C HIS A 214 -4.65 21.42 15.13
N GLY A 215 -5.94 21.65 15.43
CA GLY A 215 -6.38 22.08 16.75
C GLY A 215 -6.03 21.09 17.87
N ILE A 216 -5.57 21.61 19.02
CA ILE A 216 -5.12 20.82 20.18
C ILE A 216 -6.25 20.69 21.20
N TRP A 217 -6.46 19.50 21.77
CA TRP A 217 -7.50 19.28 22.78
C TRP A 217 -7.25 20.09 24.06
N LYS A 218 -8.24 20.91 24.45
CA LYS A 218 -8.20 21.76 25.64
C LYS A 218 -9.52 21.67 26.43
N GLU A 219 -9.43 21.91 27.73
CA GLU A 219 -10.56 22.04 28.65
C GLU A 219 -10.48 23.42 29.29
N ASP A 220 -11.58 24.19 29.29
CA ASP A 220 -11.63 25.50 29.95
C ASP A 220 -11.86 25.36 31.47
N PRO A 221 -11.69 26.44 32.26
CA PRO A 221 -11.94 26.42 33.70
C PRO A 221 -13.38 26.06 34.11
N ASP A 222 -14.35 26.14 33.19
CA ASP A 222 -15.75 25.76 33.40
C ASP A 222 -16.01 24.27 33.05
N GLY A 223 -14.99 23.53 32.62
CA GLY A 223 -15.05 22.09 32.29
C GLY A 223 -15.54 21.78 30.87
N LYS A 224 -15.65 22.77 29.99
CA LYS A 224 -16.01 22.59 28.58
C LYS A 224 -14.77 22.17 27.79
N LYS A 225 -14.91 21.09 27.04
CA LYS A 225 -13.83 20.49 26.22
C LYS A 225 -14.00 20.87 24.75
N TYR A 226 -12.92 21.26 24.10
CA TYR A 226 -12.89 21.70 22.70
C TYR A 226 -11.49 21.51 22.10
N TYR A 227 -11.37 21.65 20.78
CA TYR A 227 -10.08 21.76 20.11
C TYR A 227 -9.73 23.24 20.00
N ALA A 228 -8.70 23.64 20.73
CA ALA A 228 -8.17 25.00 20.80
C ALA A 228 -7.15 25.26 19.70
N TYR A 229 -7.12 26.50 19.23
CA TYR A 229 -6.22 27.00 18.19
C TYR A 229 -6.07 28.52 18.35
N GLY A 230 -4.97 29.10 17.85
CA GLY A 230 -4.82 30.56 17.90
C GLY A 230 -4.94 31.10 19.33
N GLY A 231 -5.51 32.30 19.43
CA GLY A 231 -5.76 33.06 20.65
C GLY A 231 -6.48 32.34 21.81
N ASP A 232 -6.98 31.11 21.61
CA ASP A 232 -7.37 30.23 22.71
C ASP A 232 -6.19 29.93 23.67
N PHE A 233 -4.93 30.14 23.27
CA PHE A 233 -3.72 29.92 24.08
C PHE A 233 -3.15 31.18 24.75
N ASP A 234 -3.88 32.31 24.72
CA ASP A 234 -3.40 33.62 25.18
C ASP A 234 -2.09 34.06 24.48
N ASP A 235 -1.95 33.71 23.21
CA ASP A 235 -0.85 34.07 22.32
C ASP A 235 -1.21 35.28 21.44
N PHE A 236 -0.23 36.14 21.20
CA PHE A 236 -0.39 37.33 20.38
C PHE A 236 0.97 37.77 19.82
N PRO A 237 1.10 38.09 18.52
CA PRO A 237 0.06 38.02 17.46
C PRO A 237 -0.33 36.57 17.13
N ASN A 238 -1.54 36.34 16.62
CA ASN A 238 -1.97 35.00 16.16
C ASN A 238 -2.90 35.10 14.94
N ASP A 239 -2.91 34.06 14.12
CA ASP A 239 -3.67 33.99 12.85
C ASP A 239 -5.00 33.19 12.99
N GLY A 240 -5.49 33.07 14.22
CA GLY A 240 -6.82 32.55 14.53
C GLY A 240 -7.08 31.14 13.98
N THR A 241 -8.11 31.00 13.16
CA THR A 241 -8.61 29.71 12.65
C THR A 241 -7.77 29.09 11.53
N PHE A 242 -6.60 29.65 11.18
CA PHE A 242 -5.80 29.19 10.03
C PHE A 242 -5.55 27.67 10.06
N VAL A 243 -5.22 27.11 11.22
CA VAL A 243 -4.90 25.67 11.43
C VAL A 243 -6.11 24.72 11.47
N MET A 244 -7.32 25.21 11.15
CA MET A 244 -8.59 24.47 11.23
C MET A 244 -9.19 24.22 9.85
N ASP A 245 -8.33 23.78 8.93
CA ASP A 245 -8.44 23.95 7.49
C ASP A 245 -8.28 22.65 6.66
N GLY A 246 -8.27 21.48 7.30
CA GLY A 246 -8.01 20.20 6.66
C GLY A 246 -9.26 19.41 6.20
N LEU A 247 -9.01 18.41 5.35
CA LEU A 247 -10.04 17.47 4.86
C LEU A 247 -10.64 16.54 5.95
N LEU A 248 -10.01 16.47 7.13
CA LEU A 248 -10.50 15.80 8.33
C LEU A 248 -10.59 16.77 9.51
N HIS A 249 -11.55 16.55 10.40
CA HIS A 249 -11.53 17.18 11.74
C HIS A 249 -10.32 16.69 12.56
N SER A 250 -10.00 17.37 13.67
CA SER A 250 -8.90 16.97 14.59
C SER A 250 -9.13 15.62 15.28
N THR A 251 -10.34 15.05 15.18
CA THR A 251 -10.68 13.66 15.52
C THR A 251 -10.32 12.63 14.43
N HIS A 252 -9.78 13.10 13.31
CA HIS A 252 -9.62 12.38 12.03
C HIS A 252 -10.93 11.88 11.41
N GLU A 253 -12.07 12.51 11.74
CA GLU A 253 -13.36 12.24 11.13
C GLU A 253 -13.53 13.02 9.80
N PRO A 254 -14.06 12.41 8.72
CA PRO A 254 -14.25 13.07 7.43
C PRO A 254 -15.11 14.32 7.46
N THR A 255 -14.60 15.44 6.91
CA THR A 255 -15.42 16.62 6.63
C THR A 255 -16.28 16.41 5.37
N LEU A 256 -17.21 17.33 5.11
CA LEU A 256 -17.99 17.34 3.86
C LEU A 256 -17.09 17.48 2.61
N GLY A 257 -15.99 18.22 2.71
CA GLY A 257 -15.04 18.42 1.61
C GLY A 257 -14.41 17.10 1.13
N LEU A 258 -14.03 16.21 2.05
CA LEU A 258 -13.49 14.89 1.70
C LEU A 258 -14.52 13.97 1.04
N VAL A 259 -15.81 14.12 1.39
CA VAL A 259 -16.91 13.39 0.74
C VAL A 259 -17.13 13.89 -0.69
N GLN A 260 -17.04 15.20 -0.93
CA GLN A 260 -17.11 15.80 -2.26
C GLN A 260 -15.91 15.39 -3.13
N LEU A 261 -14.69 15.53 -2.63
CA LEU A 261 -13.45 15.13 -3.32
C LEU A 261 -13.50 13.69 -3.84
N LYS A 262 -13.96 12.75 -3.01
CA LYS A 262 -14.14 11.34 -3.39
C LYS A 262 -15.12 11.16 -4.56
N LYS A 263 -16.11 12.05 -4.70
CA LYS A 263 -17.10 12.01 -5.78
C LYS A 263 -16.52 12.57 -7.08
N SER A 264 -15.72 13.63 -7.01
CA SER A 264 -15.00 14.22 -8.15
C SER A 264 -14.01 13.21 -8.75
N TYR A 265 -13.18 12.57 -7.92
CA TYR A 265 -12.11 11.65 -8.32
C TYR A 265 -12.60 10.22 -8.70
N GLN A 266 -13.77 10.06 -9.32
CA GLN A 266 -14.35 8.73 -9.60
C GLN A 266 -13.82 8.10 -10.93
N PRO A 267 -13.30 6.86 -10.96
CA PRO A 267 -12.52 6.37 -12.11
C PRO A 267 -13.29 5.69 -13.26
N LEU A 268 -14.64 5.63 -13.29
CA LEU A 268 -15.38 4.76 -14.24
C LEU A 268 -16.75 5.31 -14.72
N LEU A 269 -16.99 5.20 -16.04
CA LEU A 269 -18.25 5.38 -16.81
C LEU A 269 -18.38 4.20 -17.86
N LEU A 270 -19.58 3.77 -18.34
CA LEU A 270 -19.82 2.42 -18.97
C LEU A 270 -20.73 2.31 -20.25
N SER A 271 -20.48 1.37 -21.21
CA SER A 271 -21.34 1.00 -22.40
C SER A 271 -20.88 -0.24 -23.29
N GLU A 272 -21.81 -1.05 -23.90
CA GLU A 272 -21.65 -2.52 -24.29
C GLU A 272 -21.46 -3.05 -25.78
N ASP A 273 -20.93 -4.31 -25.93
CA ASP A 273 -21.39 -5.52 -26.76
C ASP A 273 -20.43 -6.25 -27.80
N ALA A 274 -20.39 -7.62 -27.91
CA ALA A 274 -19.46 -8.38 -28.85
C ALA A 274 -19.64 -9.92 -29.29
N VAL A 275 -19.20 -10.96 -28.52
CA VAL A 275 -17.99 -11.84 -28.82
C VAL A 275 -18.02 -13.31 -29.46
N ALA A 276 -19.13 -14.03 -29.70
CA ALA A 276 -19.25 -15.50 -29.47
C ALA A 276 -18.62 -16.68 -30.34
N ASN A 277 -17.65 -16.55 -31.27
CA ASN A 277 -17.37 -17.59 -32.32
C ASN A 277 -15.90 -18.10 -32.54
N HIS A 278 -15.05 -18.17 -31.51
CA HIS A 278 -13.59 -18.35 -31.66
C HIS A 278 -13.04 -19.76 -31.33
N VAL A 279 -11.78 -20.04 -31.71
CA VAL A 279 -11.04 -21.32 -31.53
C VAL A 279 -9.83 -21.10 -30.63
N SER A 280 -9.61 -21.96 -29.63
CA SER A 280 -8.45 -21.87 -28.70
C SER A 280 -7.11 -21.85 -29.45
N GLY A 281 -6.19 -20.99 -29.02
CA GLY A 281 -4.86 -20.79 -29.62
C GLY A 281 -4.85 -20.08 -30.99
N GLN A 282 -5.97 -19.50 -31.45
CA GLN A 282 -6.02 -18.72 -32.70
C GLN A 282 -6.04 -17.21 -32.44
N ALA A 283 -5.81 -16.42 -33.49
CA ALA A 283 -5.95 -14.96 -33.45
C ALA A 283 -7.44 -14.52 -33.54
N ASN A 284 -7.75 -13.27 -33.19
CA ASN A 284 -9.13 -12.74 -33.19
C ASN A 284 -9.88 -13.01 -34.52
N LYS A 285 -9.15 -12.98 -35.64
CA LYS A 285 -9.52 -13.66 -36.90
C LYS A 285 -8.56 -14.85 -37.11
N PRO A 286 -9.04 -16.04 -37.51
CA PRO A 286 -8.18 -17.20 -37.69
C PRO A 286 -7.07 -16.98 -38.73
N LEU A 287 -5.85 -17.43 -38.40
CA LEU A 287 -4.70 -17.53 -39.31
C LEU A 287 -4.68 -18.88 -40.03
N SER A 288 -3.72 -19.09 -40.95
CA SER A 288 -3.59 -20.33 -41.73
C SER A 288 -3.36 -21.56 -40.84
N ARG A 289 -2.56 -21.41 -39.78
CA ARG A 289 -2.33 -22.33 -38.66
C ARG A 289 -2.18 -21.52 -37.37
N PRO A 290 -2.30 -22.14 -36.18
CA PRO A 290 -2.09 -21.44 -34.91
C PRO A 290 -0.70 -20.77 -34.83
N PRO A 291 -0.56 -19.58 -34.21
CA PRO A 291 0.72 -18.86 -34.13
C PRO A 291 1.89 -19.64 -33.50
N HIS A 292 1.63 -20.63 -32.63
CA HIS A 292 2.67 -21.49 -32.06
C HIS A 292 3.26 -22.50 -33.05
N CYS A 293 2.56 -22.76 -34.16
CA CYS A 293 2.98 -23.66 -35.23
C CYS A 293 3.71 -22.96 -36.37
N LEU A 294 3.53 -21.64 -36.47
CA LEU A 294 4.15 -20.80 -37.48
C LEU A 294 5.54 -20.34 -37.04
N THR A 295 6.42 -20.13 -38.02
CA THR A 295 7.66 -19.39 -37.82
C THR A 295 7.37 -17.92 -37.50
N ILE A 296 8.39 -17.20 -37.01
CA ILE A 296 8.29 -15.77 -36.71
C ILE A 296 7.87 -15.00 -37.98
N ASP A 297 8.56 -15.22 -39.10
CA ASP A 297 8.32 -14.52 -40.36
C ASP A 297 6.91 -14.77 -40.93
N GLU A 298 6.41 -16.01 -40.85
CA GLU A 298 5.04 -16.37 -41.25
C GLU A 298 3.99 -15.67 -40.37
N THR A 299 4.21 -15.63 -39.05
CA THR A 299 3.29 -14.97 -38.10
C THR A 299 3.23 -13.46 -38.36
N VAL A 300 4.38 -12.82 -38.55
CA VAL A 300 4.51 -11.38 -38.87
C VAL A 300 3.79 -11.06 -40.18
N ALA A 301 3.99 -11.88 -41.22
CA ALA A 301 3.37 -11.70 -42.53
C ALA A 301 1.84 -11.87 -42.51
N GLU A 302 1.32 -12.89 -41.80
CA GLU A 302 -0.13 -13.14 -41.73
C GLU A 302 -0.88 -12.10 -40.88
N LEU A 303 -0.29 -11.63 -39.77
CA LEU A 303 -0.84 -10.55 -38.96
C LEU A 303 -0.64 -9.15 -39.57
N LYS A 304 0.09 -9.06 -40.70
CA LYS A 304 0.49 -7.81 -41.35
C LYS A 304 1.09 -6.82 -40.35
N ALA A 305 2.06 -7.31 -39.58
CA ALA A 305 2.78 -6.55 -38.58
C ALA A 305 4.22 -6.28 -39.05
N ASN A 306 4.95 -5.40 -38.36
CA ASN A 306 6.39 -5.22 -38.54
C ASN A 306 7.11 -5.76 -37.29
N ALA A 307 8.14 -6.57 -37.50
CA ALA A 307 8.92 -7.18 -36.42
C ALA A 307 9.96 -6.23 -35.79
N GLU A 308 10.30 -5.13 -36.46
CA GLU A 308 11.26 -4.12 -35.98
C GLU A 308 10.52 -2.88 -35.46
N ASP A 309 9.65 -2.28 -36.27
CA ASP A 309 8.98 -1.00 -35.96
C ASP A 309 7.59 -1.13 -35.29
N GLY A 310 7.01 -2.33 -35.25
CA GLY A 310 5.64 -2.55 -34.76
C GLY A 310 4.54 -2.03 -35.70
N LEU A 311 3.35 -1.71 -35.18
CA LEU A 311 2.28 -1.12 -35.99
C LEU A 311 2.42 0.40 -36.06
N THR A 312 1.84 1.03 -37.08
CA THR A 312 1.64 2.48 -37.05
C THR A 312 0.48 2.82 -36.10
N ASP A 313 0.50 3.97 -35.44
CA ASP A 313 -0.60 4.40 -34.56
C ASP A 313 -1.93 4.54 -35.33
N ALA A 314 -1.86 4.88 -36.62
CA ALA A 314 -3.03 4.89 -37.50
C ALA A 314 -3.60 3.48 -37.74
N ASP A 315 -2.74 2.49 -38.01
CA ASP A 315 -3.16 1.09 -38.18
C ASP A 315 -3.66 0.49 -36.86
N ALA A 316 -3.00 0.79 -35.74
CA ALA A 316 -3.39 0.30 -34.42
C ALA A 316 -4.78 0.83 -34.04
N LYS A 317 -5.06 2.12 -34.28
CA LYS A 317 -6.38 2.73 -34.05
C LYS A 317 -7.46 2.13 -34.97
N ALA A 318 -7.16 1.93 -36.26
CA ALA A 318 -8.09 1.27 -37.18
C ALA A 318 -8.39 -0.19 -36.77
N ARG A 319 -7.39 -0.91 -36.25
CA ARG A 319 -7.57 -2.26 -35.68
C ARG A 319 -8.33 -2.25 -34.36
N LEU A 320 -8.20 -1.21 -33.54
CA LEU A 320 -8.96 -1.07 -32.29
C LEU A 320 -10.46 -0.88 -32.57
N GLU A 321 -10.81 -0.12 -33.61
CA GLU A 321 -12.17 -0.01 -34.12
C GLU A 321 -12.69 -1.33 -34.72
N GLU A 322 -11.81 -2.14 -35.35
CA GLU A 322 -12.21 -3.41 -35.98
C GLU A 322 -12.35 -4.59 -35.00
N TYR A 323 -11.43 -4.74 -34.05
CA TYR A 323 -11.38 -5.88 -33.12
C TYR A 323 -12.00 -5.60 -31.75
N GLY A 324 -12.20 -4.32 -31.40
CA GLY A 324 -12.66 -3.87 -30.09
C GLY A 324 -11.57 -3.92 -29.01
N ARG A 325 -11.93 -3.38 -27.83
CA ARG A 325 -11.02 -3.29 -26.68
C ARG A 325 -10.61 -4.66 -26.11
N ASN A 326 -9.35 -4.79 -25.73
CA ASN A 326 -8.77 -5.94 -25.03
C ASN A 326 -9.28 -6.03 -23.57
N GLN A 327 -10.55 -6.44 -23.40
CA GLN A 327 -11.18 -6.59 -22.09
C GLN A 327 -12.14 -7.79 -22.02
N PHE A 328 -12.30 -8.37 -20.83
CA PHE A 328 -13.16 -9.53 -20.60
C PHE A 328 -14.65 -9.15 -20.47
N GLY A 329 -15.26 -8.66 -21.55
CA GLY A 329 -16.72 -8.54 -21.78
C GLY A 329 -17.58 -7.93 -20.65
N GLU A 330 -18.14 -6.74 -20.88
CA GLU A 330 -18.98 -6.05 -19.90
C GLU A 330 -20.10 -6.93 -19.30
N GLU A 331 -20.18 -6.98 -17.97
CA GLU A 331 -21.33 -7.55 -17.27
C GLU A 331 -22.01 -6.47 -16.43
N LYS A 332 -23.23 -6.10 -16.83
CA LYS A 332 -24.10 -5.11 -16.16
C LYS A 332 -24.06 -5.27 -14.64
N GLY A 333 -23.67 -4.20 -13.95
CA GLY A 333 -23.60 -4.14 -12.49
C GLY A 333 -24.95 -4.40 -11.79
N VAL A 334 -24.90 -4.51 -10.46
CA VAL A 334 -26.03 -4.91 -9.61
C VAL A 334 -27.27 -4.03 -9.83
N GLN A 335 -28.31 -4.57 -10.49
CA GLN A 335 -29.59 -3.88 -10.73
C GLN A 335 -30.58 -4.06 -9.57
N PRO A 336 -30.82 -3.04 -8.71
CA PRO A 336 -31.63 -3.21 -7.50
C PRO A 336 -33.10 -3.51 -7.83
N VAL A 337 -33.65 -2.85 -8.85
CA VAL A 337 -35.04 -3.06 -9.32
C VAL A 337 -35.27 -4.51 -9.75
N LYS A 338 -34.29 -5.12 -10.44
CA LYS A 338 -34.37 -6.53 -10.88
C LYS A 338 -34.38 -7.50 -9.70
N ILE A 339 -33.62 -7.20 -8.64
CA ILE A 339 -33.60 -7.98 -7.39
C ILE A 339 -34.95 -7.82 -6.67
N LEU A 340 -35.48 -6.60 -6.54
CA LEU A 340 -36.77 -6.35 -5.90
C LEU A 340 -37.93 -7.07 -6.62
N VAL A 341 -37.97 -7.00 -7.96
CA VAL A 341 -38.96 -7.72 -8.78
C VAL A 341 -38.84 -9.23 -8.61
N ALA A 342 -37.63 -9.79 -8.50
CA ALA A 342 -37.42 -11.21 -8.25
C ALA A 342 -37.96 -11.67 -6.88
N GLN A 343 -37.87 -10.82 -5.85
CA GLN A 343 -38.43 -11.10 -4.51
C GLN A 343 -39.96 -11.05 -4.49
N ILE A 344 -40.57 -10.14 -5.26
CA ILE A 344 -42.04 -10.07 -5.45
C ILE A 344 -42.55 -11.28 -6.26
N ALA A 345 -41.82 -11.68 -7.30
CA ALA A 345 -42.17 -12.81 -8.18
C ALA A 345 -41.94 -14.20 -7.56
N ASN A 346 -41.42 -14.28 -6.33
CA ASN A 346 -41.22 -15.55 -5.62
C ASN A 346 -42.57 -16.27 -5.38
N ALA A 347 -42.64 -17.57 -5.70
CA ALA A 347 -43.88 -18.36 -5.62
C ALA A 347 -44.60 -18.27 -4.27
N MET A 348 -43.87 -18.24 -3.14
CA MET A 348 -44.46 -18.08 -1.81
C MET A 348 -45.09 -16.69 -1.62
N THR A 349 -44.44 -15.64 -2.12
CA THR A 349 -44.93 -14.26 -2.07
C THR A 349 -46.17 -14.10 -2.94
N LEU A 350 -46.17 -14.68 -4.16
CA LEU A 350 -47.31 -14.66 -5.08
C LEU A 350 -48.57 -15.30 -4.49
N VAL A 351 -48.43 -16.43 -3.79
CA VAL A 351 -49.55 -17.10 -3.10
C VAL A 351 -50.12 -16.19 -1.99
N LEU A 352 -49.27 -15.54 -1.20
CA LEU A 352 -49.73 -14.59 -0.18
C LEU A 352 -50.39 -13.34 -0.79
N ILE A 353 -49.91 -12.86 -1.93
CA ILE A 353 -50.53 -11.75 -2.69
C ILE A 353 -51.94 -12.15 -3.20
N LEU A 354 -52.13 -13.40 -3.65
CA LEU A 354 -53.45 -13.89 -4.02
C LEU A 354 -54.40 -14.02 -2.81
N ALA A 355 -53.90 -14.48 -1.67
CA ALA A 355 -54.67 -14.53 -0.42
C ALA A 355 -55.06 -13.12 0.06
N MET A 356 -54.13 -12.16 0.02
CA MET A 356 -54.35 -10.74 0.31
C MET A 356 -55.45 -10.14 -0.59
N ALA A 357 -55.38 -10.39 -1.91
CA ALA A 357 -56.37 -9.93 -2.87
C ALA A 357 -57.76 -10.55 -2.61
N ALA A 358 -57.82 -11.83 -2.22
CA ALA A 358 -59.06 -12.48 -1.83
C ALA A 358 -59.64 -11.85 -0.55
N SER A 359 -58.85 -11.68 0.52
CA SER A 359 -59.32 -11.08 1.78
C SER A 359 -59.87 -9.67 1.59
N PHE A 360 -59.20 -8.81 0.80
CA PHE A 360 -59.74 -7.48 0.48
C PHE A 360 -60.98 -7.53 -0.42
N GLY A 361 -61.07 -8.50 -1.34
CA GLY A 361 -62.26 -8.72 -2.17
C GLY A 361 -63.50 -9.20 -1.41
N ILE A 362 -63.33 -9.67 -0.16
CA ILE A 362 -64.40 -10.11 0.75
C ILE A 362 -64.65 -9.03 1.84
N GLU A 363 -64.05 -7.85 1.71
CA GLU A 363 -64.09 -6.75 2.70
C GLU A 363 -63.51 -7.13 4.08
N SER A 364 -62.66 -8.17 4.16
CA SER A 364 -61.97 -8.57 5.40
C SER A 364 -60.70 -7.74 5.62
N TRP A 365 -60.90 -6.48 6.04
CA TRP A 365 -59.84 -5.49 6.20
C TRP A 365 -58.74 -5.88 7.19
N ILE A 366 -59.09 -6.56 8.29
CA ILE A 366 -58.15 -6.96 9.34
C ILE A 366 -57.20 -8.05 8.83
N GLU A 367 -57.75 -9.10 8.22
CA GLU A 367 -56.97 -10.22 7.68
C GLU A 367 -56.09 -9.74 6.51
N GLY A 368 -56.66 -8.97 5.57
CA GLY A 368 -55.92 -8.37 4.46
C GLY A 368 -54.76 -7.50 4.94
N GLY A 369 -54.97 -6.69 5.98
CA GLY A 369 -53.92 -5.87 6.59
C GLY A 369 -52.77 -6.69 7.19
N VAL A 370 -53.08 -7.76 7.94
CA VAL A 370 -52.07 -8.64 8.54
C VAL A 370 -51.25 -9.37 7.46
N VAL A 371 -51.92 -9.91 6.43
CA VAL A 371 -51.23 -10.58 5.31
C VAL A 371 -50.32 -9.60 4.56
N THR A 372 -50.77 -8.36 4.33
CA THR A 372 -49.96 -7.30 3.72
C THR A 372 -48.68 -7.02 4.51
N GLY A 373 -48.76 -6.94 5.84
CA GLY A 373 -47.60 -6.74 6.71
C GLY A 373 -46.55 -7.86 6.61
N VAL A 374 -47.00 -9.12 6.56
CA VAL A 374 -46.12 -10.29 6.41
C VAL A 374 -45.41 -10.29 5.05
N ILE A 375 -46.14 -9.94 3.97
CA ILE A 375 -45.57 -9.80 2.62
C ILE A 375 -44.46 -8.73 2.60
N ALA A 376 -44.73 -7.56 3.18
CA ALA A 376 -43.77 -6.45 3.21
C ALA A 376 -42.47 -6.81 3.93
N ILE A 377 -42.55 -7.44 5.11
CA ILE A 377 -41.37 -7.88 5.88
C ILE A 377 -40.54 -8.89 5.08
N ASN A 378 -41.18 -9.88 4.46
CA ASN A 378 -40.48 -10.89 3.66
C ASN A 378 -39.75 -10.28 2.45
N ILE A 379 -40.38 -9.34 1.73
CA ILE A 379 -39.75 -8.66 0.57
C ILE A 379 -38.55 -7.81 1.02
N ILE A 380 -38.69 -7.01 2.09
CA ILE A 380 -37.62 -6.13 2.58
C ILE A 380 -36.40 -6.94 3.03
N VAL A 381 -36.62 -8.01 3.80
CA VAL A 381 -35.55 -8.87 4.32
C VAL A 381 -34.83 -9.60 3.17
N GLY A 382 -35.57 -10.15 2.21
CA GLY A 382 -34.99 -10.81 1.03
C GLY A 382 -34.19 -9.85 0.13
N PHE A 383 -34.73 -8.66 -0.15
CA PHE A 383 -34.06 -7.63 -0.95
C PHE A 383 -32.73 -7.18 -0.34
N GLN A 384 -32.70 -6.86 0.96
CA GLN A 384 -31.47 -6.41 1.63
C GLN A 384 -30.35 -7.46 1.59
N GLN A 385 -30.70 -8.74 1.64
CA GLN A 385 -29.74 -9.86 1.63
C GLN A 385 -29.13 -10.06 0.24
N GLU A 386 -29.97 -10.14 -0.80
CA GLU A 386 -29.52 -10.41 -2.16
C GLU A 386 -28.77 -9.20 -2.76
N TYR A 387 -29.16 -7.97 -2.38
CA TYR A 387 -28.41 -6.76 -2.73
C TYR A 387 -27.02 -6.70 -2.10
N LYS A 388 -26.89 -7.02 -0.80
CA LYS A 388 -25.58 -7.09 -0.13
C LYS A 388 -24.67 -8.14 -0.76
N ALA A 389 -25.18 -9.35 -1.03
CA ALA A 389 -24.40 -10.43 -1.62
C ALA A 389 -23.92 -10.09 -3.05
N ALA A 390 -24.78 -9.50 -3.87
CA ALA A 390 -24.44 -9.10 -5.24
C ALA A 390 -23.34 -8.01 -5.27
N LYS A 391 -23.42 -7.01 -4.37
CA LYS A 391 -22.44 -5.93 -4.28
C LYS A 391 -21.03 -6.42 -3.93
N THR A 392 -20.91 -7.48 -3.12
CA THR A 392 -19.62 -8.10 -2.75
C THR A 392 -18.98 -8.90 -3.90
N MET A 393 -19.76 -9.31 -4.92
CA MET A 393 -19.21 -10.02 -6.09
C MET A 393 -18.66 -9.08 -7.17
N ASP A 394 -19.27 -7.91 -7.34
CA ASP A 394 -18.84 -6.91 -8.35
C ASP A 394 -17.41 -6.40 -8.07
N SER A 395 -17.07 -6.22 -6.79
CA SER A 395 -15.76 -5.77 -6.30
C SER A 395 -14.59 -6.75 -6.49
N LEU A 396 -14.81 -7.91 -7.10
CA LEU A 396 -13.75 -8.89 -7.42
C LEU A 396 -13.29 -8.83 -8.88
N ARG A 397 -13.86 -7.94 -9.70
CA ARG A 397 -13.59 -7.85 -11.15
C ARG A 397 -12.35 -7.00 -11.52
N SER A 398 -11.83 -6.21 -10.59
CA SER A 398 -10.78 -5.20 -10.82
C SER A 398 -9.35 -5.72 -10.58
N LEU A 399 -9.04 -6.95 -11.02
CA LEU A 399 -7.79 -7.65 -10.68
C LEU A 399 -6.85 -7.90 -11.88
N SER A 400 -7.04 -7.21 -13.01
CA SER A 400 -6.18 -7.30 -14.20
C SER A 400 -5.29 -6.06 -14.36
N SER A 401 -4.05 -6.23 -14.87
CA SER A 401 -3.08 -5.15 -15.07
C SER A 401 -3.57 -4.04 -16.02
N PRO A 402 -3.44 -2.75 -15.67
CA PRO A 402 -4.03 -1.65 -16.44
C PRO A 402 -3.23 -1.23 -17.69
N THR A 403 -1.92 -1.47 -17.74
CA THR A 403 -1.03 -0.99 -18.82
C THR A 403 -0.10 -2.06 -19.39
N ALA A 404 0.39 -1.83 -20.60
CA ALA A 404 1.24 -2.72 -21.41
C ALA A 404 2.28 -1.91 -22.21
N SER A 405 3.47 -2.47 -22.46
CA SER A 405 4.47 -1.84 -23.35
C SER A 405 4.31 -2.37 -24.78
N ALA A 406 4.04 -1.50 -25.75
CA ALA A 406 3.88 -1.83 -27.15
C ALA A 406 4.81 -0.99 -28.05
N VAL A 407 5.47 -1.61 -29.02
CA VAL A 407 6.25 -0.89 -30.03
C VAL A 407 5.30 -0.47 -31.16
N ARG A 408 5.26 0.84 -31.42
CA ARG A 408 4.51 1.47 -32.52
C ARG A 408 5.33 2.59 -33.15
N ASP A 409 5.27 2.70 -34.48
CA ASP A 409 6.07 3.64 -35.29
C ASP A 409 7.57 3.67 -34.93
N GLY A 410 8.16 2.50 -34.61
CA GLY A 410 9.57 2.35 -34.21
C GLY A 410 9.88 2.76 -32.76
N SER A 411 8.88 3.24 -32.01
CA SER A 411 9.01 3.71 -30.63
C SER A 411 8.33 2.73 -29.66
N ASN A 412 8.95 2.43 -28.50
CA ASN A 412 8.26 1.68 -27.45
C ASN A 412 7.38 2.65 -26.64
N GLN A 413 6.06 2.45 -26.71
CA GLN A 413 5.02 3.25 -26.08
C GLN A 413 4.36 2.43 -24.96
N THR A 414 4.05 3.05 -23.82
CA THR A 414 3.20 2.41 -22.81
C THR A 414 1.74 2.71 -23.14
N VAL A 415 1.01 1.71 -23.60
CA VAL A 415 -0.41 1.82 -23.97
C VAL A 415 -1.29 1.15 -22.92
N PRO A 416 -2.54 1.62 -22.71
CA PRO A 416 -3.48 0.91 -21.83
C PRO A 416 -3.68 -0.52 -22.33
N THR A 417 -3.72 -1.51 -21.42
CA THR A 417 -3.89 -2.93 -21.80
C THR A 417 -5.10 -3.12 -22.70
N VAL A 418 -6.18 -2.36 -22.46
CA VAL A 418 -7.43 -2.39 -23.23
C VAL A 418 -7.33 -1.89 -24.68
N GLU A 419 -6.23 -1.23 -25.06
CA GLU A 419 -5.97 -0.67 -26.40
C GLU A 419 -4.92 -1.45 -27.20
N ILE A 420 -4.42 -2.56 -26.63
CA ILE A 420 -3.61 -3.55 -27.35
C ILE A 420 -4.47 -4.27 -28.39
N VAL A 421 -3.97 -4.40 -29.62
CA VAL A 421 -4.66 -5.00 -30.77
C VAL A 421 -3.85 -6.12 -31.43
N PRO A 422 -4.50 -7.07 -32.14
CA PRO A 422 -3.81 -8.08 -32.92
C PRO A 422 -2.85 -7.48 -33.97
N GLY A 423 -1.58 -7.86 -33.87
CA GLY A 423 -0.47 -7.35 -34.67
C GLY A 423 0.43 -6.33 -33.95
N ASP A 424 0.03 -5.80 -32.79
CA ASP A 424 0.94 -4.97 -31.97
C ASP A 424 2.16 -5.80 -31.56
N MET A 425 3.35 -5.21 -31.68
CA MET A 425 4.56 -5.71 -31.04
C MET A 425 4.51 -5.27 -29.57
N VAL A 426 4.80 -6.17 -28.62
CA VAL A 426 4.91 -5.85 -27.19
C VAL A 426 6.28 -6.22 -26.63
N GLU A 427 6.76 -5.39 -25.70
CA GLU A 427 7.98 -5.63 -24.93
C GLU A 427 7.60 -6.00 -23.49
N LEU A 428 8.21 -7.06 -22.98
CA LEU A 428 7.86 -7.70 -21.71
C LEU A 428 9.13 -7.83 -20.86
N LYS A 429 9.10 -7.38 -19.60
CA LYS A 429 10.21 -7.45 -18.64
C LYS A 429 9.77 -8.13 -17.33
N THR A 430 10.73 -8.60 -16.54
CA THR A 430 10.50 -9.13 -15.17
C THR A 430 9.53 -8.26 -14.37
N GLY A 431 8.49 -8.89 -13.80
CA GLY A 431 7.44 -8.22 -13.03
C GLY A 431 6.19 -7.89 -13.83
N ASP A 432 6.28 -7.76 -15.16
CA ASP A 432 5.11 -7.45 -16.00
C ASP A 432 4.08 -8.60 -15.97
N THR A 433 2.81 -8.23 -16.05
CA THR A 433 1.74 -9.17 -16.42
C THR A 433 1.56 -9.12 -17.94
N ILE A 434 1.57 -10.28 -18.58
CA ILE A 434 1.42 -10.39 -20.03
C ILE A 434 0.01 -9.88 -20.43
N PRO A 435 -0.09 -8.91 -21.37
CA PRO A 435 -1.30 -8.11 -21.57
C PRO A 435 -2.35 -8.77 -22.47
N ALA A 436 -1.92 -9.68 -23.33
CA ALA A 436 -2.68 -10.36 -24.37
C ALA A 436 -1.93 -11.68 -24.72
N ASP A 437 -2.45 -12.53 -25.59
CA ASP A 437 -1.67 -13.71 -26.00
C ASP A 437 -0.67 -13.33 -27.10
N VAL A 438 0.61 -13.62 -26.85
CA VAL A 438 1.76 -13.08 -27.58
C VAL A 438 2.62 -14.19 -28.15
N ARG A 439 2.94 -14.12 -29.44
CA ARG A 439 3.95 -14.95 -30.10
C ARG A 439 5.32 -14.31 -29.90
N ILE A 440 6.20 -14.98 -29.16
CA ILE A 440 7.52 -14.44 -28.80
C ILE A 440 8.44 -14.46 -30.02
N ILE A 441 9.21 -13.40 -30.21
CA ILE A 441 10.11 -13.15 -31.34
C ILE A 441 11.56 -13.09 -30.87
N GLU A 442 11.82 -12.32 -29.80
CA GLU A 442 13.13 -12.22 -29.16
C GLU A 442 12.97 -12.49 -27.66
N ALA A 443 13.93 -13.18 -27.03
CA ALA A 443 13.93 -13.42 -25.60
C ALA A 443 15.36 -13.49 -25.04
N VAL A 444 15.60 -12.79 -23.93
CA VAL A 444 16.85 -12.82 -23.17
C VAL A 444 16.52 -13.31 -21.76
N ASN A 445 16.80 -14.60 -21.51
CA ASN A 445 16.53 -15.31 -20.26
C ASN A 445 15.07 -15.14 -19.75
N PHE A 446 14.12 -15.13 -20.69
CA PHE A 446 12.70 -14.89 -20.42
C PHE A 446 12.03 -16.12 -19.82
N GLU A 447 11.43 -15.95 -18.65
CA GLU A 447 10.67 -16.98 -17.92
C GLU A 447 9.33 -16.40 -17.45
N THR A 448 8.27 -17.21 -17.52
CA THR A 448 6.91 -16.79 -17.18
C THR A 448 6.27 -17.76 -16.18
N ASN A 449 5.59 -17.22 -15.18
CA ASN A 449 4.76 -17.99 -14.26
C ASN A 449 3.35 -18.13 -14.84
N GLU A 450 3.07 -19.32 -15.36
CA GLU A 450 1.82 -19.66 -16.04
C GLU A 450 0.88 -20.50 -15.15
N ALA A 451 1.13 -20.53 -13.83
CA ALA A 451 0.38 -21.33 -12.85
C ALA A 451 -1.14 -21.08 -12.89
N LEU A 452 -1.58 -19.88 -13.27
CA LEU A 452 -3.00 -19.52 -13.42
C LEU A 452 -3.69 -20.21 -14.61
N LEU A 453 -2.92 -20.64 -15.62
CA LEU A 453 -3.42 -21.29 -16.84
C LEU A 453 -3.11 -22.79 -16.85
N THR A 454 -1.95 -23.21 -16.35
CA THR A 454 -1.44 -24.59 -16.43
C THR A 454 -1.49 -25.36 -15.10
N GLY A 455 -1.54 -24.66 -13.96
CA GLY A 455 -1.40 -25.27 -12.63
C GLY A 455 0.03 -25.66 -12.23
N GLU A 456 1.03 -25.32 -13.05
CA GLU A 456 2.45 -25.59 -12.77
C GLU A 456 3.11 -24.38 -12.09
N SER A 457 3.81 -24.61 -10.98
CA SER A 457 4.39 -23.53 -10.14
C SER A 457 5.86 -23.24 -10.39
N LEU A 458 6.52 -23.98 -11.29
CA LEU A 458 7.86 -23.61 -11.76
C LEU A 458 7.71 -22.63 -12.93
N PRO A 459 8.47 -21.53 -12.96
CA PRO A 459 8.46 -20.63 -14.10
C PRO A 459 8.94 -21.34 -15.37
N VAL A 460 8.24 -21.12 -16.48
CA VAL A 460 8.51 -21.76 -17.77
C VAL A 460 9.42 -20.85 -18.58
N ARG A 461 10.63 -21.32 -18.89
CA ARG A 461 11.54 -20.62 -19.81
C ARG A 461 11.01 -20.70 -21.23
N LYS A 462 11.03 -19.57 -21.94
CA LYS A 462 10.50 -19.46 -23.31
C LYS A 462 11.60 -19.47 -24.37
N GLU A 463 11.29 -20.09 -25.51
CA GLU A 463 12.20 -20.27 -26.65
C GLU A 463 11.54 -19.75 -27.95
N PRO A 464 11.92 -18.56 -28.48
CA PRO A 464 11.21 -17.91 -29.58
C PRO A 464 11.27 -18.67 -30.91
N SER A 465 12.38 -19.35 -31.18
CA SER A 465 12.70 -19.99 -32.46
C SER A 465 12.07 -21.38 -32.64
N MET A 466 11.50 -21.97 -31.59
CA MET A 466 10.81 -23.25 -31.69
C MET A 466 9.43 -23.11 -32.35
N THR A 467 8.96 -24.20 -32.96
CA THR A 467 7.62 -24.34 -33.57
C THR A 467 7.03 -25.69 -33.16
N PHE A 468 5.75 -25.73 -32.85
CA PHE A 468 5.07 -26.92 -32.30
C PHE A 468 3.97 -27.47 -33.23
N GLU A 469 3.34 -28.58 -32.84
CA GLU A 469 2.23 -29.18 -33.60
C GLU A 469 0.90 -28.47 -33.30
N ASP A 470 -0.07 -28.57 -34.22
CA ASP A 470 -1.36 -27.86 -34.12
C ASP A 470 -2.11 -28.19 -32.81
N GLU A 471 -2.05 -29.46 -32.38
CA GLU A 471 -2.70 -29.99 -31.18
C GLU A 471 -1.86 -29.85 -29.90
N THR A 472 -0.73 -29.15 -29.92
CA THR A 472 0.09 -28.92 -28.71
C THR A 472 -0.70 -28.11 -27.67
N GLY A 473 -0.80 -28.63 -26.44
CA GLY A 473 -1.51 -27.99 -25.33
C GLY A 473 -0.81 -26.73 -24.81
N PRO A 474 -1.52 -25.78 -24.20
CA PRO A 474 -0.97 -24.45 -23.93
C PRO A 474 0.30 -24.44 -23.07
N GLY A 475 0.44 -25.32 -22.07
CA GLY A 475 1.64 -25.39 -21.23
C GLY A 475 2.91 -25.81 -21.97
N ASP A 476 2.80 -26.56 -23.07
CA ASP A 476 3.95 -27.03 -23.85
C ASP A 476 4.40 -26.02 -24.92
N ARG A 477 3.66 -24.92 -25.14
CA ARG A 477 3.97 -23.91 -26.17
C ARG A 477 5.01 -22.91 -25.66
N LEU A 478 6.28 -23.33 -25.64
CA LEU A 478 7.39 -22.51 -25.13
C LEU A 478 7.68 -21.23 -25.96
N ASN A 479 7.05 -21.07 -27.12
CA ASN A 479 7.23 -19.94 -28.02
C ASN A 479 6.11 -18.87 -27.91
N VAL A 480 5.14 -19.08 -27.02
CA VAL A 480 4.00 -18.19 -26.74
C VAL A 480 4.01 -17.78 -25.27
N ALA A 481 3.60 -16.55 -24.99
CA ALA A 481 3.34 -16.01 -23.65
C ALA A 481 1.84 -15.68 -23.52
N TYR A 482 1.20 -16.08 -22.42
CA TYR A 482 -0.26 -15.97 -22.26
C TYR A 482 -0.71 -14.80 -21.38
N SER A 483 -1.81 -14.17 -21.77
CA SER A 483 -2.48 -13.12 -21.02
C SER A 483 -2.71 -13.52 -19.56
N SER A 484 -2.50 -12.57 -18.65
CA SER A 484 -2.61 -12.75 -17.19
C SER A 484 -1.55 -13.65 -16.53
N SER A 485 -0.57 -14.19 -17.28
CA SER A 485 0.64 -14.78 -16.70
C SER A 485 1.66 -13.69 -16.35
N THR A 486 2.52 -13.90 -15.36
CA THR A 486 3.53 -12.91 -14.95
C THR A 486 4.94 -13.29 -15.39
N VAL A 487 5.75 -12.32 -15.80
CA VAL A 487 7.15 -12.53 -16.14
C VAL A 487 7.97 -12.64 -14.86
N THR A 488 8.63 -13.77 -14.64
CA THR A 488 9.46 -13.98 -13.44
C THR A 488 10.91 -13.59 -13.65
N LYS A 489 11.38 -13.58 -14.91
CA LYS A 489 12.78 -13.33 -15.23
C LYS A 489 12.95 -12.87 -16.68
N GLY A 490 13.99 -12.07 -16.89
CA GLY A 490 14.46 -11.69 -18.22
C GLY A 490 13.58 -10.66 -18.91
N ARG A 491 13.76 -10.57 -20.24
CA ARG A 491 12.94 -9.73 -21.11
C ARG A 491 12.68 -10.40 -22.46
N ALA A 492 11.57 -10.06 -23.10
CA ALA A 492 11.21 -10.56 -24.42
C ALA A 492 10.46 -9.51 -25.24
N ARG A 493 10.48 -9.70 -26.56
CA ARG A 493 9.62 -9.01 -27.54
C ARG A 493 8.77 -10.04 -28.25
N GLY A 494 7.53 -9.70 -28.56
CA GLY A 494 6.65 -10.59 -29.32
C GLY A 494 5.42 -9.90 -29.87
N ILE A 495 4.78 -10.49 -30.87
CA ILE A 495 3.58 -9.93 -31.49
C ILE A 495 2.31 -10.51 -30.86
N VAL A 496 1.38 -9.63 -30.49
CA VAL A 496 0.05 -9.96 -30.01
C VAL A 496 -0.76 -10.60 -31.13
N PHE A 497 -1.33 -11.78 -30.89
CA PHE A 497 -2.21 -12.44 -31.86
C PHE A 497 -3.67 -12.50 -31.40
N ALA A 498 -3.94 -12.64 -30.09
CA ALA A 498 -5.29 -12.69 -29.55
C ALA A 498 -5.51 -11.72 -28.39
N THR A 499 -6.66 -11.06 -28.34
CA THR A 499 -7.00 -10.03 -27.34
C THR A 499 -8.39 -10.23 -26.72
N GLY A 500 -8.55 -9.77 -25.49
CA GLY A 500 -9.79 -9.79 -24.72
C GLY A 500 -10.32 -11.20 -24.53
N MET A 501 -11.60 -11.40 -24.84
CA MET A 501 -12.26 -12.70 -24.76
C MET A 501 -11.71 -13.75 -25.76
N TYR A 502 -10.86 -13.36 -26.71
CA TYR A 502 -10.23 -14.27 -27.67
C TYR A 502 -8.90 -14.85 -27.17
N THR A 503 -8.34 -14.37 -26.05
CA THR A 503 -7.21 -15.03 -25.37
C THR A 503 -7.61 -16.37 -24.77
N GLU A 504 -6.67 -17.26 -24.46
CA GLU A 504 -6.93 -18.56 -23.80
C GLU A 504 -7.66 -18.36 -22.46
N ILE A 505 -7.19 -17.40 -21.64
CA ILE A 505 -7.85 -17.04 -20.37
C ILE A 505 -9.23 -16.40 -20.60
N GLY A 506 -9.41 -15.66 -21.71
CA GLY A 506 -10.68 -15.11 -22.16
C GLY A 506 -11.69 -16.17 -22.61
N GLN A 507 -11.23 -17.23 -23.30
CA GLN A 507 -12.03 -18.39 -23.65
C GLN A 507 -12.44 -19.20 -22.42
N ILE A 508 -11.54 -19.35 -21.43
CA ILE A 508 -11.85 -19.95 -20.14
C ILE A 508 -12.91 -19.10 -19.41
N ALA A 509 -12.77 -17.77 -19.36
CA ALA A 509 -13.77 -16.87 -18.78
C ALA A 509 -15.12 -16.96 -19.51
N ALA A 510 -15.12 -17.05 -20.84
CA ALA A 510 -16.33 -17.25 -21.65
C ALA A 510 -17.02 -18.59 -21.34
N ALA A 511 -16.25 -19.66 -21.19
CA ALA A 511 -16.74 -20.99 -20.84
C ALA A 511 -17.34 -21.02 -19.42
N LEU A 512 -16.66 -20.38 -18.45
CA LEU A 512 -17.10 -20.27 -17.06
C LEU A 512 -18.40 -19.46 -16.89
N ARG A 513 -18.61 -18.40 -17.68
CA ARG A 513 -19.87 -17.63 -17.68
C ARG A 513 -21.08 -18.45 -18.14
N GLY A 514 -20.85 -19.52 -18.90
CA GLY A 514 -21.84 -20.55 -19.23
C GLY A 514 -22.91 -20.12 -20.24
N LYS A 515 -23.25 -21.03 -21.17
CA LYS A 515 -24.30 -20.82 -22.19
C LYS A 515 -25.71 -20.84 -21.59
N SER A 516 -26.05 -19.83 -20.78
CA SER A 516 -27.37 -19.62 -20.16
C SER A 516 -28.43 -19.07 -21.13
N SER A 517 -28.56 -19.71 -22.31
CA SER A 517 -29.62 -19.39 -23.26
C SER A 517 -30.99 -19.58 -22.62
N ARG A 518 -31.78 -18.49 -22.55
CA ARG A 518 -33.19 -18.50 -22.11
C ARG A 518 -34.13 -19.35 -23.00
N ARG A 519 -33.64 -19.92 -24.10
CA ARG A 519 -34.39 -20.83 -24.99
C ARG A 519 -33.62 -22.14 -25.16
N ARG A 520 -34.29 -23.29 -25.00
CA ARG A 520 -33.67 -24.60 -25.30
C ARG A 520 -33.43 -24.71 -26.82
N PRO A 521 -32.20 -25.08 -27.27
CA PRO A 521 -31.96 -25.32 -28.68
C PRO A 521 -32.76 -26.54 -29.16
N VAL A 522 -33.35 -26.43 -30.35
CA VAL A 522 -34.12 -27.51 -30.99
C VAL A 522 -33.14 -28.62 -31.38
N LYS A 523 -33.35 -29.85 -30.88
CA LYS A 523 -32.54 -31.02 -31.28
C LYS A 523 -32.73 -31.32 -32.78
N ARG A 524 -31.79 -30.88 -33.61
CA ARG A 524 -31.70 -31.21 -35.03
C ARG A 524 -31.22 -32.67 -35.20
N LYS A 525 -31.36 -33.23 -36.39
CA LYS A 525 -30.69 -34.47 -36.80
C LYS A 525 -29.29 -34.15 -37.34
N GLU A 526 -28.51 -35.17 -37.67
CA GLU A 526 -27.18 -35.05 -38.29
C GLU A 526 -27.22 -34.31 -39.65
N ASP A 527 -28.37 -34.34 -40.34
CA ASP A 527 -28.63 -33.58 -41.58
C ASP A 527 -28.93 -32.06 -41.37
N GLY A 528 -28.87 -31.57 -40.13
CA GLY A 528 -29.18 -30.18 -39.77
C GLY A 528 -30.67 -29.82 -39.74
N SER A 529 -31.57 -30.71 -40.16
CA SER A 529 -33.02 -30.51 -40.13
C SER A 529 -33.63 -30.81 -38.75
N ALA A 530 -34.80 -30.23 -38.47
CA ALA A 530 -35.60 -30.55 -37.29
C ALA A 530 -37.08 -30.69 -37.67
N SER A 531 -37.75 -31.71 -37.15
CA SER A 531 -39.17 -31.93 -37.43
C SER A 531 -40.07 -30.94 -36.68
N PRO A 532 -41.26 -30.58 -37.20
CA PRO A 532 -42.16 -29.61 -36.58
C PRO A 532 -42.49 -29.93 -35.11
N GLY A 533 -42.67 -31.22 -34.78
CA GLY A 533 -42.91 -31.66 -33.41
C GLY A 533 -41.77 -31.33 -32.44
N ARG A 534 -40.50 -31.28 -32.88
CA ARG A 534 -39.38 -30.88 -32.04
C ARG A 534 -39.33 -29.38 -31.77
N TYR A 535 -39.84 -28.54 -32.69
CA TYR A 535 -40.02 -27.11 -32.43
C TYR A 535 -41.12 -26.86 -31.38
N VAL A 536 -42.26 -27.54 -31.50
CA VAL A 536 -43.35 -27.47 -30.51
C VAL A 536 -42.88 -27.99 -29.15
N GLN A 537 -42.18 -29.13 -29.12
CA GLN A 537 -41.61 -29.68 -27.89
C GLN A 537 -40.59 -28.73 -27.23
N ALA A 538 -39.71 -28.11 -28.02
CA ALA A 538 -38.77 -27.10 -27.51
C ALA A 538 -39.48 -25.84 -26.99
N GLY A 539 -40.56 -25.41 -27.66
CA GLY A 539 -41.41 -24.30 -27.21
C GLY A 539 -42.12 -24.60 -25.88
N ILE A 540 -42.77 -25.76 -25.75
CA ILE A 540 -43.43 -26.20 -24.51
C ILE A 540 -42.42 -26.38 -23.38
N LEU A 541 -41.25 -26.99 -23.64
CA LEU A 541 -40.19 -27.13 -22.64
C LEU A 541 -39.57 -25.79 -22.25
N THR A 542 -39.45 -24.84 -23.18
CA THR A 542 -38.97 -23.48 -22.88
C THR A 542 -40.01 -22.69 -22.06
N ALA A 543 -41.31 -22.87 -22.34
CA ALA A 543 -42.38 -22.29 -21.53
C ALA A 543 -42.44 -22.92 -20.13
N TYR A 544 -42.30 -24.25 -20.03
CA TYR A 544 -42.20 -24.97 -18.75
C TYR A 544 -40.96 -24.54 -17.95
N ASP A 545 -39.80 -24.38 -18.60
CA ASP A 545 -38.61 -23.85 -17.96
C ASP A 545 -38.81 -22.41 -17.50
N ALA A 546 -39.42 -21.54 -18.32
CA ALA A 546 -39.72 -20.16 -17.94
C ALA A 546 -40.68 -20.08 -16.74
N VAL A 547 -41.72 -20.92 -16.71
CA VAL A 547 -42.64 -21.04 -15.56
C VAL A 547 -41.95 -21.65 -14.34
N GLY A 548 -41.08 -22.66 -14.52
CA GLY A 548 -40.31 -23.26 -13.43
C GLY A 548 -39.17 -22.38 -12.90
N VAL A 549 -38.66 -21.46 -13.71
CA VAL A 549 -37.75 -20.36 -13.31
C VAL A 549 -38.54 -19.31 -12.54
N PHE A 550 -39.70 -18.90 -13.05
CA PHE A 550 -40.60 -17.93 -12.42
C PHE A 550 -41.11 -18.41 -11.05
N LEU A 551 -41.51 -19.68 -10.94
CA LEU A 551 -41.96 -20.31 -9.69
C LEU A 551 -40.81 -20.84 -8.81
N GLY A 552 -39.54 -20.58 -9.15
CA GLY A 552 -38.39 -20.96 -8.32
C GLY A 552 -38.16 -22.47 -8.14
N ILE A 553 -38.69 -23.32 -9.04
CA ILE A 553 -38.58 -24.78 -9.00
C ILE A 553 -37.29 -25.26 -9.69
N ASN A 554 -36.88 -24.57 -10.76
CA ASN A 554 -35.75 -24.95 -11.61
C ASN A 554 -34.47 -24.15 -11.32
N VAL A 555 -34.52 -23.16 -10.42
CA VAL A 555 -33.45 -22.22 -10.11
C VAL A 555 -33.18 -22.23 -8.60
N GLY A 556 -31.93 -21.96 -8.20
CA GLY A 556 -31.49 -22.01 -6.81
C GLY A 556 -30.92 -23.37 -6.40
N THR A 557 -30.61 -23.48 -5.11
CA THR A 557 -29.99 -24.65 -4.46
C THR A 557 -30.96 -25.84 -4.35
N PRO A 558 -30.47 -27.08 -4.10
CA PRO A 558 -31.33 -28.24 -3.86
C PRO A 558 -32.46 -28.01 -2.84
N LEU A 559 -32.18 -27.36 -1.70
CA LEU A 559 -33.14 -27.02 -0.67
C LEU A 559 -34.11 -25.93 -1.14
N GLN A 560 -33.63 -24.88 -1.81
CA GLN A 560 -34.52 -23.85 -2.38
C GLN A 560 -35.53 -24.46 -3.35
N ARG A 561 -35.08 -25.35 -4.25
CA ARG A 561 -35.99 -26.07 -5.17
C ARG A 561 -36.97 -26.97 -4.43
N LYS A 562 -36.52 -27.65 -3.36
CA LYS A 562 -37.40 -28.50 -2.53
C LYS A 562 -38.43 -27.70 -1.74
N LEU A 563 -38.07 -26.51 -1.27
CA LEU A 563 -38.98 -25.58 -0.61
C LEU A 563 -40.01 -25.00 -1.59
N SER A 564 -39.61 -24.62 -2.80
CA SER A 564 -40.55 -24.23 -3.86
C SER A 564 -41.51 -25.36 -4.27
N GLN A 565 -41.03 -26.61 -4.33
CA GLN A 565 -41.87 -27.79 -4.56
C GLN A 565 -42.88 -28.02 -3.42
N LEU A 566 -42.42 -27.90 -2.16
CA LEU A 566 -43.28 -28.02 -0.98
C LEU A 566 -44.32 -26.91 -0.91
N ALA A 567 -43.94 -25.67 -1.21
CA ALA A 567 -44.83 -24.51 -1.27
C ALA A 567 -45.99 -24.72 -2.25
N LEU A 568 -45.69 -25.15 -3.48
CA LEU A 568 -46.70 -25.40 -4.51
C LEU A 568 -47.60 -26.61 -4.17
N LEU A 569 -47.05 -27.64 -3.52
CA LEU A 569 -47.84 -28.77 -3.01
C LEU A 569 -48.83 -28.31 -1.93
N LEU A 570 -48.36 -27.54 -0.94
CA LEU A 570 -49.20 -27.00 0.13
C LEU A 570 -50.26 -26.04 -0.42
N PHE A 571 -49.93 -25.22 -1.40
CA PHE A 571 -50.90 -24.35 -2.09
C PHE A 571 -51.97 -25.15 -2.85
N GLY A 572 -51.59 -26.23 -3.54
CA GLY A 572 -52.55 -27.14 -4.17
C GLY A 572 -53.50 -27.80 -3.16
N ILE A 573 -52.98 -28.23 -2.01
CA ILE A 573 -53.79 -28.77 -0.91
C ILE A 573 -54.72 -27.69 -0.33
N ALA A 574 -54.23 -26.46 -0.13
CA ALA A 574 -55.02 -25.34 0.36
C ALA A 574 -56.22 -25.02 -0.56
N ILE A 575 -56.03 -25.04 -1.89
CA ILE A 575 -57.11 -24.89 -2.87
C ILE A 575 -58.13 -26.04 -2.74
N ILE A 576 -57.67 -27.28 -2.64
CA ILE A 576 -58.55 -28.45 -2.48
C ILE A 576 -59.37 -28.33 -1.18
N CYS A 577 -58.75 -27.92 -0.08
CA CYS A 577 -59.45 -27.71 1.19
C CYS A 577 -60.46 -26.55 1.13
N ALA A 578 -60.14 -25.45 0.45
CA ALA A 578 -61.08 -24.36 0.21
C ALA A 578 -62.30 -24.82 -0.64
N ILE A 579 -62.07 -25.65 -1.67
CA ILE A 579 -63.13 -26.25 -2.48
C ILE A 579 -63.99 -27.23 -1.63
N ILE A 580 -63.38 -28.02 -0.74
CA ILE A 580 -64.11 -28.91 0.18
C ILE A 580 -64.97 -28.09 1.14
N VAL A 581 -64.47 -26.98 1.69
CA VAL A 581 -65.25 -26.07 2.55
C VAL A 581 -66.44 -25.48 1.79
N LEU A 582 -66.25 -25.04 0.54
CA LEU A 582 -67.34 -24.53 -0.29
C LEU A 582 -68.37 -25.63 -0.62
N ALA A 583 -67.91 -26.82 -1.00
CA ALA A 583 -68.77 -27.95 -1.33
C ALA A 583 -69.57 -28.47 -0.11
N ALA A 584 -68.99 -28.44 1.09
CA ALA A 584 -69.67 -28.80 2.33
C ALA A 584 -70.74 -27.79 2.77
N ASN A 585 -70.72 -26.58 2.19
CA ASN A 585 -71.71 -25.52 2.40
C ASN A 585 -72.57 -25.27 1.14
N ASP A 586 -72.79 -26.32 0.31
CA ASP A 586 -73.58 -26.27 -0.93
C ASP A 586 -73.18 -25.16 -1.93
N PHE A 587 -71.89 -24.80 -1.95
CA PHE A 587 -71.31 -23.68 -2.70
C PHE A 587 -71.95 -22.30 -2.38
N ASN A 588 -72.53 -22.16 -1.19
CA ASN A 588 -73.09 -20.90 -0.73
C ASN A 588 -71.98 -19.88 -0.44
N THR A 589 -72.00 -18.76 -1.16
CA THR A 589 -70.97 -17.70 -1.10
C THR A 589 -71.29 -16.63 -0.06
N THR A 590 -71.73 -17.01 1.14
CA THR A 590 -71.85 -16.07 2.26
C THR A 590 -70.47 -15.65 2.75
N GLN A 591 -70.34 -14.40 3.22
CA GLN A 591 -69.08 -13.80 3.64
C GLN A 591 -68.33 -14.69 4.67
N GLU A 592 -69.07 -15.26 5.64
CA GLU A 592 -68.55 -16.18 6.66
C GLU A 592 -67.93 -17.46 6.07
N VAL A 593 -68.58 -18.08 5.08
CA VAL A 593 -68.09 -19.31 4.43
C VAL A 593 -66.84 -19.05 3.61
N ILE A 594 -66.77 -17.91 2.91
CA ILE A 594 -65.57 -17.54 2.13
C ILE A 594 -64.41 -17.18 3.06
N ILE A 595 -64.64 -16.43 4.15
CA ILE A 595 -63.62 -16.16 5.17
C ILE A 595 -63.10 -17.49 5.75
N TYR A 596 -63.98 -18.43 6.09
CA TYR A 596 -63.57 -19.75 6.60
C TYR A 596 -62.74 -20.56 5.58
N ALA A 597 -63.09 -20.51 4.29
CA ALA A 597 -62.32 -21.15 3.22
C ALA A 597 -60.93 -20.52 3.02
N VAL A 598 -60.85 -19.19 3.03
CA VAL A 598 -59.59 -18.43 2.88
C VAL A 598 -58.69 -18.62 4.11
N ALA A 599 -59.22 -18.53 5.33
CA ALA A 599 -58.47 -18.76 6.56
C ALA A 599 -57.92 -20.20 6.65
N THR A 600 -58.74 -21.20 6.26
CA THR A 600 -58.30 -22.60 6.17
C THR A 600 -57.14 -22.76 5.18
N GLY A 601 -57.24 -22.18 3.98
CA GLY A 601 -56.17 -22.23 2.99
C GLY A 601 -54.89 -21.48 3.42
N LEU A 602 -55.03 -20.31 4.05
CA LEU A 602 -53.92 -19.48 4.52
C LEU A 602 -53.12 -20.18 5.64
N SER A 603 -53.81 -20.91 6.53
CA SER A 603 -53.18 -21.64 7.64
C SER A 603 -52.15 -22.69 7.22
N MET A 604 -52.20 -23.16 5.97
CA MET A 604 -51.29 -24.18 5.42
C MET A 604 -49.99 -23.60 4.84
N ILE A 605 -49.84 -22.28 4.77
CA ILE A 605 -48.70 -21.62 4.12
C ILE A 605 -47.64 -21.28 5.18
N PRO A 606 -46.44 -21.89 5.16
CA PRO A 606 -45.40 -21.68 6.17
C PRO A 606 -44.62 -20.38 5.91
N ALA A 607 -45.28 -19.23 6.07
CA ALA A 607 -44.75 -17.90 5.72
C ALA A 607 -43.45 -17.52 6.47
N SER A 608 -43.20 -18.08 7.65
CA SER A 608 -42.00 -17.84 8.47
C SER A 608 -40.78 -18.67 8.05
N LEU A 609 -40.95 -19.73 7.26
CA LEU A 609 -39.91 -20.71 6.96
C LEU A 609 -38.71 -20.10 6.21
N VAL A 610 -38.96 -19.13 5.34
CA VAL A 610 -37.91 -18.40 4.59
C VAL A 610 -37.00 -17.62 5.54
N VAL A 611 -37.59 -16.90 6.51
CA VAL A 611 -36.83 -16.12 7.50
C VAL A 611 -36.02 -17.05 8.43
N VAL A 612 -36.63 -18.14 8.91
CA VAL A 612 -35.97 -19.13 9.78
C VAL A 612 -34.79 -19.80 9.07
N LEU A 613 -34.94 -20.19 7.80
CA LEU A 613 -33.86 -20.74 7.01
C LEU A 613 -32.69 -19.75 6.91
N THR A 614 -32.97 -18.48 6.60
CA THR A 614 -31.91 -17.49 6.43
C THR A 614 -31.18 -17.18 7.73
N ILE A 615 -31.88 -17.07 8.87
CA ILE A 615 -31.24 -16.91 10.18
C ILE A 615 -30.31 -18.11 10.48
N THR A 616 -30.75 -19.31 10.14
CA THR A 616 -29.96 -20.54 10.34
C THR A 616 -28.73 -20.60 9.44
N MET A 617 -28.85 -20.22 8.16
CA MET A 617 -27.72 -20.12 7.22
C MET A 617 -26.73 -19.02 7.63
N ALA A 618 -27.20 -17.87 8.13
CA ALA A 618 -26.35 -16.81 8.66
C ALA A 618 -25.57 -17.28 9.91
N ALA A 619 -26.22 -17.99 10.83
CA ALA A 619 -25.56 -18.59 11.99
C ALA A 619 -24.54 -19.67 11.60
N GLY A 620 -24.85 -20.49 10.59
CA GLY A 620 -23.91 -21.47 10.01
C GLY A 620 -22.69 -20.80 9.38
N THR A 621 -22.90 -19.72 8.63
CA THR A 621 -21.82 -18.91 8.02
C THR A 621 -20.91 -18.31 9.09
N LYS A 622 -21.47 -17.74 10.16
CA LYS A 622 -20.69 -17.21 11.30
C LYS A 622 -19.81 -18.29 11.94
N ARG A 623 -20.30 -19.53 12.07
CA ARG A 623 -19.51 -20.67 12.57
C ARG A 623 -18.43 -21.16 11.60
N MET A 624 -18.62 -21.01 10.29
CA MET A 624 -17.60 -21.35 9.28
C MET A 624 -16.47 -20.31 9.25
N VAL A 625 -16.80 -19.02 9.35
CA VAL A 625 -15.81 -17.94 9.45
C VAL A 625 -14.93 -18.10 10.71
N GLN A 626 -15.52 -18.53 11.83
CA GLN A 626 -14.77 -18.91 13.05
C GLN A 626 -13.79 -20.10 12.87
N ARG A 627 -13.81 -20.77 11.71
CA ARG A 627 -12.88 -21.84 11.33
C ARG A 627 -12.07 -21.48 10.07
N HIS A 628 -11.91 -20.18 9.79
CA HIS A 628 -11.22 -19.64 8.62
C HIS A 628 -11.83 -20.03 7.26
N VAL A 629 -13.09 -20.51 7.22
CA VAL A 629 -13.80 -20.82 5.97
C VAL A 629 -14.69 -19.64 5.58
N ILE A 630 -14.24 -18.87 4.58
CA ILE A 630 -14.94 -17.68 4.08
C ILE A 630 -16.00 -18.09 3.03
N VAL A 631 -17.26 -18.13 3.44
CA VAL A 631 -18.39 -18.45 2.54
C VAL A 631 -18.84 -17.19 1.79
N ARG A 632 -18.32 -17.00 0.57
CA ARG A 632 -18.67 -15.85 -0.30
C ARG A 632 -20.12 -15.86 -0.82
N ASN A 633 -20.77 -17.02 -0.83
CA ASN A 633 -22.16 -17.18 -1.27
C ASN A 633 -22.90 -18.14 -0.33
N LEU A 634 -23.95 -17.66 0.35
CA LEU A 634 -24.77 -18.45 1.29
C LEU A 634 -25.35 -19.73 0.65
N LYS A 635 -25.62 -19.70 -0.66
CA LYS A 635 -26.10 -20.85 -1.45
C LYS A 635 -25.07 -21.99 -1.52
N SER A 636 -23.77 -21.68 -1.43
CA SER A 636 -22.69 -22.66 -1.45
C SER A 636 -22.55 -23.44 -0.14
N LEU A 637 -23.02 -22.90 0.99
CA LEU A 637 -22.94 -23.54 2.31
C LEU A 637 -23.75 -24.85 2.34
N GLU A 638 -24.90 -24.85 1.67
CA GLU A 638 -25.74 -26.02 1.47
C GLU A 638 -25.16 -26.97 0.41
N ALA A 639 -24.68 -26.43 -0.72
CA ALA A 639 -24.10 -27.22 -1.79
C ALA A 639 -22.89 -28.06 -1.32
N LEU A 640 -22.06 -27.51 -0.43
CA LEU A 640 -20.94 -28.19 0.21
C LEU A 640 -21.39 -29.46 0.97
N GLY A 641 -22.56 -29.43 1.60
CA GLY A 641 -23.14 -30.59 2.30
C GLY A 641 -23.67 -31.69 1.37
N ALA A 642 -23.74 -31.45 0.06
CA ALA A 642 -24.18 -32.40 -0.96
C ALA A 642 -23.02 -32.87 -1.88
N VAL A 643 -21.77 -32.51 -1.59
CA VAL A 643 -20.59 -32.92 -2.36
C VAL A 643 -20.32 -34.42 -2.17
N THR A 644 -20.21 -35.13 -3.29
CA THR A 644 -19.92 -36.59 -3.33
C THR A 644 -18.56 -36.92 -3.91
N ASN A 645 -17.95 -35.99 -4.67
CA ASN A 645 -16.65 -36.12 -5.29
C ASN A 645 -15.89 -34.81 -5.07
N ILE A 646 -14.63 -34.90 -4.66
CA ILE A 646 -13.73 -33.75 -4.51
C ILE A 646 -12.66 -33.87 -5.58
N CYS A 647 -12.69 -32.97 -6.56
CA CYS A 647 -11.57 -32.75 -7.47
C CYS A 647 -10.71 -31.65 -6.84
N SER A 648 -9.41 -31.93 -6.67
CA SER A 648 -8.47 -31.02 -6.00
C SER A 648 -7.20 -30.90 -6.84
N ASP A 649 -6.76 -29.68 -7.07
CA ASP A 649 -5.51 -29.43 -7.78
C ASP A 649 -4.30 -29.88 -6.96
N LYS A 650 -3.23 -30.30 -7.64
CA LYS A 650 -2.01 -30.77 -6.97
C LYS A 650 -1.27 -29.61 -6.33
N THR A 651 -0.89 -28.61 -7.13
CA THR A 651 0.01 -27.54 -6.71
C THR A 651 -0.78 -26.38 -6.08
N GLY A 652 -0.30 -25.83 -4.97
CA GLY A 652 -1.00 -24.78 -4.20
C GLY A 652 -2.21 -25.26 -3.39
N THR A 653 -2.76 -26.45 -3.67
CA THR A 653 -3.94 -27.01 -2.95
C THR A 653 -3.63 -28.31 -2.21
N LEU A 654 -3.06 -29.34 -2.86
CA LEU A 654 -2.57 -30.55 -2.16
C LEU A 654 -1.10 -30.43 -1.70
N THR A 655 -0.30 -29.61 -2.36
CA THR A 655 1.09 -29.31 -2.01
C THR A 655 1.30 -27.82 -1.78
N GLN A 656 2.27 -27.47 -0.93
CA GLN A 656 2.53 -26.09 -0.50
C GLN A 656 3.07 -25.14 -1.59
N GLY A 657 3.33 -25.62 -2.81
CA GLY A 657 3.87 -24.80 -3.91
C GLY A 657 5.33 -24.34 -3.78
N ASN A 658 6.03 -24.73 -2.70
CA ASN A 658 7.38 -24.27 -2.36
C ASN A 658 8.44 -25.37 -2.50
N MET A 659 9.66 -24.98 -2.88
CA MET A 659 10.82 -25.87 -3.04
C MET A 659 11.58 -26.06 -1.73
N VAL A 660 12.01 -27.30 -1.45
CA VAL A 660 12.76 -27.67 -0.22
C VAL A 660 13.84 -28.70 -0.57
N VAL A 661 15.09 -28.43 -0.17
CA VAL A 661 16.19 -29.41 -0.32
C VAL A 661 15.93 -30.61 0.58
N ARG A 662 15.72 -31.78 -0.04
CA ARG A 662 15.54 -33.06 0.67
C ARG A 662 16.84 -33.81 0.93
N LYS A 663 17.79 -33.77 -0.01
CA LYS A 663 19.11 -34.41 0.12
C LYS A 663 20.19 -33.60 -0.59
N ALA A 664 21.41 -33.64 -0.08
CA ALA A 664 22.60 -33.02 -0.67
C ALA A 664 23.80 -33.96 -0.57
N TRP A 665 24.56 -34.16 -1.65
CA TRP A 665 25.74 -35.03 -1.66
C TRP A 665 27.02 -34.22 -1.78
N VAL A 666 27.95 -34.42 -0.84
CA VAL A 666 29.25 -33.75 -0.80
C VAL A 666 30.35 -34.79 -1.07
N PRO A 667 31.09 -34.68 -2.18
CA PRO A 667 32.16 -35.62 -2.52
C PRO A 667 33.20 -35.75 -1.41
N GLY A 668 33.60 -36.99 -1.08
CA GLY A 668 34.55 -37.28 -0.01
C GLY A 668 34.00 -37.13 1.42
N VAL A 669 32.74 -36.73 1.59
CA VAL A 669 32.09 -36.56 2.90
C VAL A 669 30.88 -37.49 3.05
N GLY A 670 29.95 -37.47 2.09
CA GLY A 670 28.74 -38.30 2.12
C GLY A 670 27.48 -37.59 1.63
N THR A 671 26.34 -38.25 1.79
CA THR A 671 25.00 -37.74 1.49
C THR A 671 24.30 -37.30 2.77
N PHE A 672 23.84 -36.05 2.82
CA PHE A 672 23.00 -35.48 3.87
C PHE A 672 21.52 -35.52 3.46
N SER A 673 20.61 -35.80 4.39
CA SER A 673 19.15 -35.85 4.18
C SER A 673 18.39 -34.99 5.20
N VAL A 674 17.26 -34.40 4.79
CA VAL A 674 16.42 -33.48 5.57
C VAL A 674 15.00 -34.04 5.77
N LYS A 675 14.67 -34.42 7.00
CA LYS A 675 13.34 -34.94 7.41
C LYS A 675 12.46 -33.85 7.98
N ASP A 676 11.14 -34.05 7.94
CA ASP A 676 10.13 -33.27 8.66
C ASP A 676 10.17 -31.74 8.48
N ALA A 677 10.76 -31.25 7.39
CA ALA A 677 10.66 -29.86 6.96
C ALA A 677 9.24 -29.55 6.47
N THR A 678 8.36 -29.15 7.39
CA THR A 678 6.98 -28.70 7.12
C THR A 678 6.87 -27.22 6.77
N GLU A 679 7.93 -26.45 7.06
CA GLU A 679 8.07 -25.01 6.78
C GLU A 679 9.24 -24.81 5.80
N PRO A 680 8.99 -24.37 4.56
CA PRO A 680 10.02 -24.31 3.50
C PRO A 680 11.18 -23.38 3.81
N PHE A 681 10.89 -22.21 4.41
CA PHE A 681 11.89 -21.15 4.64
C PHE A 681 12.59 -21.26 6.01
N ASN A 682 12.14 -22.16 6.89
CA ASN A 682 12.63 -22.26 8.26
C ASN A 682 13.78 -23.28 8.38
N PRO A 683 15.05 -22.83 8.54
CA PRO A 683 16.20 -23.73 8.68
C PRO A 683 16.24 -24.46 10.03
N THR A 684 15.46 -24.02 11.04
CA THR A 684 15.43 -24.63 12.38
C THR A 684 14.49 -25.83 12.50
N LYS A 685 13.47 -25.93 11.62
CA LYS A 685 12.51 -27.05 11.64
C LYS A 685 12.84 -28.12 10.61
N GLY A 686 12.87 -29.37 11.06
CA GLY A 686 13.29 -30.55 10.29
C GLY A 686 14.66 -31.07 10.73
N SER A 687 14.83 -32.39 10.76
CA SER A 687 16.04 -33.03 11.28
C SER A 687 17.04 -33.37 10.18
N LEU A 688 18.33 -33.16 10.48
CA LEU A 688 19.45 -33.53 9.61
C LEU A 688 19.89 -34.96 9.88
N SER A 689 20.27 -35.66 8.81
CA SER A 689 20.85 -37.00 8.84
C SER A 689 21.95 -37.12 7.78
N SER A 690 22.93 -37.99 8.00
CA SER A 690 24.07 -38.19 7.09
C SER A 690 24.41 -39.67 6.89
N ARG A 691 24.98 -39.97 5.73
CA ARG A 691 25.46 -41.30 5.36
C ARG A 691 26.68 -41.18 4.44
N VAL A 692 27.70 -42.02 4.62
CA VAL A 692 28.96 -41.93 3.86
C VAL A 692 28.80 -42.37 2.39
N GLU A 693 27.76 -43.16 2.09
CA GLU A 693 27.48 -43.69 0.75
C GLU A 693 27.07 -42.63 -0.27
N GLN A 694 27.36 -42.91 -1.55
CA GLN A 694 26.97 -42.05 -2.68
C GLN A 694 25.52 -42.34 -3.10
N PRO A 695 24.76 -41.36 -3.65
CA PRO A 695 23.34 -41.52 -3.95
C PRO A 695 22.96 -42.74 -4.81
N LYS A 696 23.84 -43.17 -5.71
CA LYS A 696 23.64 -44.34 -6.59
C LYS A 696 23.56 -45.68 -5.84
N ASP A 697 24.14 -45.74 -4.64
CA ASP A 697 24.27 -46.95 -3.82
C ASP A 697 23.17 -47.01 -2.72
N ILE A 698 22.27 -46.02 -2.67
CA ILE A 698 21.21 -45.87 -1.65
C ILE A 698 19.85 -46.30 -2.23
N SER A 699 19.13 -47.18 -1.51
CA SER A 699 17.77 -47.60 -1.89
C SER A 699 16.71 -46.66 -1.31
N PHE A 700 16.27 -45.65 -2.07
CA PHE A 700 15.36 -44.58 -1.61
C PHE A 700 13.93 -45.01 -1.19
N GLN A 701 13.60 -46.31 -1.25
CA GLN A 701 12.31 -46.86 -0.77
C GLN A 701 12.41 -47.66 0.53
N ALA A 702 13.61 -47.84 1.08
CA ALA A 702 13.83 -48.56 2.34
C ALA A 702 13.75 -47.61 3.56
N GLU A 703 13.36 -48.14 4.72
CA GLU A 703 13.18 -47.33 5.95
C GLU A 703 14.51 -46.72 6.48
N ASP A 704 15.65 -47.28 6.07
CA ASP A 704 17.02 -46.87 6.44
C ASP A 704 17.69 -45.94 5.42
N ALA A 705 17.01 -45.55 4.33
CA ALA A 705 17.54 -44.79 3.19
C ALA A 705 18.05 -43.35 3.49
N GLU A 706 18.02 -42.94 4.74
CA GLU A 706 18.24 -41.56 5.20
C GLU A 706 19.56 -41.38 5.98
N GLY A 707 20.12 -42.47 6.53
CA GLY A 707 21.34 -42.42 7.36
C GLY A 707 21.10 -42.08 8.83
N GLU A 708 22.19 -41.80 9.55
CA GLU A 708 22.17 -41.50 10.99
C GLU A 708 21.87 -40.00 11.23
N SER A 709 20.98 -39.70 12.18
CA SER A 709 20.66 -38.32 12.57
C SER A 709 21.72 -37.75 13.52
N PHE A 710 22.07 -36.48 13.31
CA PHE A 710 23.07 -35.76 14.12
C PHE A 710 22.57 -34.37 14.52
N SER A 711 23.04 -33.86 15.65
CA SER A 711 22.64 -32.55 16.21
C SER A 711 23.81 -31.58 16.41
N ASP A 712 25.06 -32.06 16.45
CA ASP A 712 26.25 -31.20 16.51
C ASP A 712 26.62 -30.70 15.11
N VAL A 713 26.04 -29.55 14.77
CA VAL A 713 26.21 -28.91 13.46
C VAL A 713 27.53 -28.15 13.38
N ASP A 714 27.85 -27.34 14.38
CA ASP A 714 29.10 -26.56 14.42
C ASP A 714 30.34 -27.46 14.47
N GLY A 715 30.27 -28.59 15.17
CA GLY A 715 31.34 -29.59 15.20
C GLY A 715 31.55 -30.28 13.84
N GLN A 716 30.47 -30.60 13.12
CA GLN A 716 30.55 -31.12 11.74
C GLN A 716 31.20 -30.12 10.77
N VAL A 717 30.81 -28.83 10.84
CA VAL A 717 31.39 -27.78 9.98
C VAL A 717 32.86 -27.52 10.31
N LYS A 718 33.22 -27.41 11.60
CA LYS A 718 34.60 -27.14 12.04
C LYS A 718 35.55 -28.33 11.82
N SER A 719 35.06 -29.57 11.88
CA SER A 719 35.88 -30.76 11.67
C SER A 719 36.11 -31.11 10.19
N ASN A 720 35.30 -30.56 9.27
CA ASN A 720 35.34 -30.93 7.86
C ASN A 720 35.43 -29.72 6.93
N THR A 721 36.66 -29.36 6.55
CA THR A 721 36.97 -28.24 5.66
C THR A 721 36.29 -28.37 4.28
N THR A 722 36.05 -29.59 3.79
CA THR A 722 35.35 -29.83 2.52
C THR A 722 33.87 -29.45 2.63
N LEU A 723 33.22 -29.82 3.75
CA LEU A 723 31.85 -29.41 4.05
C LEU A 723 31.76 -27.89 4.25
N GLN A 724 32.68 -27.30 5.02
CA GLN A 724 32.74 -25.84 5.20
C GLN A 724 32.94 -25.09 3.88
N THR A 725 33.77 -25.62 2.97
CA THR A 725 33.97 -25.03 1.63
C THR A 725 32.72 -25.17 0.77
N TYR A 726 32.06 -26.33 0.78
CA TYR A 726 30.78 -26.54 0.09
C TYR A 726 29.70 -25.57 0.58
N LEU A 727 29.58 -25.38 1.89
CA LEU A 727 28.61 -24.46 2.51
C LEU A 727 28.95 -22.99 2.25
N ASN A 728 30.22 -22.60 2.30
CA ASN A 728 30.67 -21.28 1.88
C ASN A 728 30.30 -21.00 0.41
N VAL A 729 30.51 -21.96 -0.50
CA VAL A 729 30.09 -21.82 -1.90
C VAL A 729 28.57 -21.74 -2.01
N ALA A 730 27.82 -22.62 -1.34
CA ALA A 730 26.36 -22.61 -1.35
C ALA A 730 25.71 -21.34 -0.74
N SER A 731 26.43 -20.63 0.12
CA SER A 731 25.99 -19.41 0.81
C SER A 731 26.44 -18.11 0.12
N LEU A 732 27.66 -18.09 -0.44
CA LEU A 732 28.25 -16.92 -1.10
C LEU A 732 27.98 -16.88 -2.61
N ALA A 733 27.99 -18.02 -3.30
CA ALA A 733 27.61 -18.12 -4.72
C ALA A 733 26.09 -18.27 -4.89
N ASN A 734 25.35 -17.54 -4.05
CA ASN A 734 23.90 -17.59 -3.94
C ASN A 734 23.39 -16.18 -3.62
N LEU A 735 22.46 -15.69 -4.43
CA LEU A 735 21.88 -14.35 -4.28
C LEU A 735 20.66 -14.34 -3.34
N ALA A 736 20.08 -15.50 -3.03
CA ALA A 736 18.95 -15.57 -2.13
C ALA A 736 19.36 -15.18 -0.70
N THR A 737 18.48 -14.44 -0.03
CA THR A 737 18.59 -14.11 1.39
C THR A 737 17.53 -14.86 2.16
N VAL A 738 17.93 -15.44 3.30
CA VAL A 738 17.06 -16.14 4.24
C VAL A 738 17.29 -15.50 5.60
N HIS A 739 16.23 -14.93 6.18
CA HIS A 739 16.29 -14.22 7.45
C HIS A 739 15.03 -14.51 8.28
N GLN A 740 15.18 -14.43 9.59
CA GLN A 740 14.06 -14.48 10.52
C GLN A 740 13.57 -13.06 10.74
N ASN A 741 12.26 -12.83 10.68
CA ASN A 741 11.67 -11.55 11.07
C ASN A 741 11.58 -11.45 12.61
N LYS A 742 11.19 -10.28 13.13
CA LYS A 742 11.13 -10.02 14.58
C LYS A 742 10.04 -10.83 15.31
N GLU A 743 9.06 -11.33 14.57
CA GLU A 743 7.97 -12.16 15.07
C GLU A 743 8.37 -13.65 15.16
N GLY A 744 9.59 -13.98 14.73
CA GLY A 744 10.14 -15.34 14.71
C GLY A 744 9.76 -16.15 13.47
N GLU A 745 9.06 -15.57 12.50
CA GLU A 745 8.73 -16.21 11.23
C GLU A 745 9.90 -16.07 10.24
N TRP A 746 10.07 -17.08 9.38
CA TRP A 746 11.19 -17.15 8.45
C TRP A 746 10.77 -16.71 7.05
N HIS A 747 11.45 -15.70 6.52
CA HIS A 747 11.25 -15.18 5.18
C HIS A 747 12.47 -15.45 4.30
N ALA A 748 12.22 -15.58 2.99
CA ALA A 748 13.25 -15.77 2.00
C ALA A 748 12.95 -14.98 0.71
N ARG A 749 13.98 -14.39 0.11
CA ARG A 749 13.92 -13.60 -1.14
C ARG A 749 14.95 -14.16 -2.11
N GLY A 750 14.56 -14.46 -3.35
CA GLY A 750 15.41 -15.10 -4.38
C GLY A 750 14.65 -16.13 -5.22
N ASP A 751 15.36 -16.86 -6.09
CA ASP A 751 14.77 -18.00 -6.84
C ASP A 751 14.36 -19.14 -5.88
N PRO A 752 13.26 -19.87 -6.09
CA PRO A 752 12.86 -20.99 -5.22
C PRO A 752 13.95 -22.05 -5.01
N THR A 753 14.82 -22.26 -6.00
CA THR A 753 15.96 -23.18 -5.93
C THR A 753 17.07 -22.60 -5.06
N GLU A 754 17.42 -21.33 -5.28
CA GLU A 754 18.43 -20.59 -4.52
C GLU A 754 18.03 -20.44 -3.05
N ILE A 755 16.76 -20.11 -2.79
CA ILE A 755 16.14 -20.09 -1.46
C ILE A 755 16.31 -21.46 -0.79
N ALA A 756 15.95 -22.56 -1.47
CA ALA A 756 16.04 -23.89 -0.88
C ALA A 756 17.50 -24.27 -0.53
N ILE A 757 18.48 -23.85 -1.34
CA ILE A 757 19.92 -24.01 -1.07
C ILE A 757 20.38 -23.12 0.09
N GLN A 758 19.92 -21.86 0.17
CA GLN A 758 20.32 -20.92 1.22
C GLN A 758 19.70 -21.30 2.58
N VAL A 759 18.46 -21.81 2.58
CA VAL A 759 17.84 -22.43 3.76
C VAL A 759 18.68 -23.62 4.21
N PHE A 760 19.10 -24.50 3.28
CA PHE A 760 19.97 -25.64 3.59
C PHE A 760 21.31 -25.20 4.21
N ALA A 761 22.01 -24.22 3.63
CA ALA A 761 23.25 -23.68 4.18
C ALA A 761 23.05 -23.01 5.55
N SER A 762 21.91 -22.34 5.76
CA SER A 762 21.54 -21.75 7.04
C SER A 762 21.26 -22.79 8.13
N ARG A 763 20.86 -24.03 7.78
CA ARG A 763 20.81 -25.16 8.75
C ARG A 763 22.18 -25.50 9.33
N PHE A 764 23.26 -25.13 8.64
CA PHE A 764 24.64 -25.29 9.08
C PHE A 764 25.23 -24.00 9.71
N ASN A 765 24.38 -23.03 10.07
CA ASN A 765 24.78 -21.76 10.68
C ASN A 765 25.75 -20.91 9.82
N MET A 766 25.78 -21.16 8.50
CA MET A 766 26.65 -20.46 7.54
C MET A 766 25.87 -19.44 6.70
N ASN A 767 25.28 -18.44 7.36
CA ASN A 767 24.53 -17.37 6.70
C ASN A 767 25.45 -16.24 6.16
N ARG A 768 25.15 -15.76 4.95
CA ARG A 768 25.91 -14.72 4.23
C ARG A 768 26.12 -13.42 5.01
N LEU A 769 25.14 -12.97 5.81
CA LEU A 769 25.19 -11.67 6.51
C LEU A 769 26.25 -11.61 7.63
N VAL A 770 26.68 -12.76 8.17
CA VAL A 770 27.58 -12.84 9.33
C VAL A 770 29.03 -12.44 9.01
N LEU A 771 29.39 -12.27 7.73
CA LEU A 771 30.78 -12.29 7.26
C LEU A 771 31.46 -10.91 7.02
N ALA A 772 30.97 -9.77 7.57
CA ALA A 772 31.30 -8.41 7.04
C ALA A 772 31.86 -7.24 7.97
N VAL A 773 32.56 -7.44 9.13
CA VAL A 773 32.57 -6.45 10.30
C VAL A 773 33.94 -5.97 10.98
N THR A 774 34.09 -4.80 11.72
CA THR A 774 35.36 -4.25 12.45
C THR A 774 35.77 -2.70 12.64
N MET A 775 35.81 -2.00 13.84
CA MET A 775 36.66 -0.77 14.34
C MET A 775 36.41 0.81 14.06
N SER A 776 36.77 1.82 14.94
CA SER A 776 36.67 3.36 14.75
C SER A 776 37.62 4.35 15.60
N PRO A 777 37.63 5.75 15.45
CA PRO A 777 38.43 6.76 16.27
C PRO A 777 37.81 8.16 16.77
N LYS A 778 38.55 8.97 17.61
CA LYS A 778 38.10 10.01 18.64
C LYS A 778 37.94 11.57 18.33
N SER A 779 37.10 12.24 19.17
CA SER A 779 36.69 13.67 19.51
C SER A 779 37.19 15.02 18.88
N ILE A 780 36.35 16.09 18.95
CA ILE A 780 36.42 17.43 18.27
C ILE A 780 36.36 18.69 19.22
N PRO A 781 36.95 19.87 18.86
CA PRO A 781 36.96 21.12 19.67
C PRO A 781 35.66 21.99 19.66
N PRO A 782 35.50 22.97 20.59
CA PRO A 782 34.21 23.64 20.84
C PRO A 782 33.81 24.80 19.92
N GLN A 783 34.75 25.65 19.52
CA GLN A 783 34.52 26.81 18.65
C GLN A 783 35.68 26.98 17.68
N GLU A 784 35.38 27.37 16.45
CA GLU A 784 36.36 27.51 15.36
C GLU A 784 36.74 28.98 15.10
N ILE A 785 35.88 29.92 15.49
CA ILE A 785 36.07 31.37 15.34
C ILE A 785 35.80 32.05 16.70
N GLU A 786 36.74 32.88 17.16
CA GLU A 786 36.70 33.51 18.47
C GLU A 786 35.78 34.75 18.45
N GLY A 787 34.77 34.78 19.33
CA GLY A 787 33.92 35.96 19.56
C GLY A 787 32.60 36.04 18.78
N THR A 788 32.23 35.01 18.01
CA THR A 788 30.88 34.88 17.42
C THR A 788 30.32 33.49 17.73
N PRO A 789 29.11 33.37 18.31
CA PRO A 789 28.52 32.06 18.57
C PRO A 789 28.15 31.32 17.28
N ASP A 790 28.16 29.99 17.32
CA ASP A 790 27.93 29.15 16.14
C ASP A 790 26.61 29.49 15.43
N TRP A 791 25.51 29.60 16.20
CA TRP A 791 24.18 29.96 15.72
C TRP A 791 24.04 31.37 15.14
N GLN A 792 25.07 32.22 15.24
CA GLN A 792 25.08 33.54 14.59
C GLN A 792 25.96 33.57 13.34
N HIS A 793 26.45 32.41 12.89
CA HIS A 793 27.41 32.29 11.80
C HIS A 793 26.88 31.37 10.68
N GLN A 794 26.35 31.99 9.60
CA GLN A 794 25.61 31.31 8.52
C GLN A 794 26.29 30.07 7.89
N ALA A 795 27.63 30.03 7.87
CA ALA A 795 28.38 28.90 7.35
C ALA A 795 28.56 27.71 8.34
N VAL A 796 28.15 27.82 9.62
CA VAL A 796 28.41 26.83 10.68
C VAL A 796 27.11 26.18 11.14
N PHE A 797 26.44 25.47 10.24
CA PHE A 797 25.18 24.77 10.55
C PHE A 797 25.39 23.39 11.21
N ARG A 798 26.62 22.85 11.23
CA ARG A 798 26.95 21.55 11.87
C ARG A 798 28.42 21.43 12.28
N ARG A 799 28.70 20.64 13.33
CA ARG A 799 30.05 20.12 13.67
C ARG A 799 30.00 18.70 14.21
N ASN A 800 30.96 17.87 13.79
CA ASN A 800 31.09 16.44 14.13
C ASN A 800 29.85 15.56 13.84
N THR A 801 28.95 16.02 12.96
CA THR A 801 27.84 15.20 12.46
C THR A 801 28.37 14.19 11.45
N LEU A 802 27.95 12.94 11.59
CA LEU A 802 28.11 11.92 10.55
C LEU A 802 27.27 12.31 9.30
N PRO A 803 27.67 11.88 8.09
CA PRO A 803 26.91 12.13 6.88
C PRO A 803 25.47 11.61 6.96
N ALA A 804 24.54 12.32 6.33
CA ALA A 804 23.16 11.88 6.18
C ALA A 804 23.09 10.53 5.44
N ARG A 805 22.16 9.67 5.85
CA ARG A 805 21.99 8.31 5.34
C ARG A 805 20.54 7.85 5.52
N SER A 806 20.17 6.78 4.81
CA SER A 806 18.81 6.25 4.77
C SER A 806 18.26 5.97 6.17
N TYR A 807 16.98 6.22 6.38
CA TYR A 807 16.38 6.07 7.71
C TYR A 807 16.46 4.63 8.22
N HIS A 808 17.20 4.42 9.31
CA HIS A 808 17.43 3.08 9.82
C HIS A 808 17.69 3.01 11.34
N ILE A 809 16.89 2.23 12.08
CA ILE A 809 17.07 1.88 13.51
C ILE A 809 17.33 0.36 13.64
N PRO A 810 18.45 -0.09 14.27
CA PRO A 810 18.78 -1.49 14.62
C PRO A 810 18.29 -1.98 16.02
N GLU A 811 18.12 -3.30 16.18
CA GLU A 811 17.46 -3.93 17.35
C GLU A 811 18.29 -3.74 18.63
N THR A 812 19.59 -3.57 18.40
CA THR A 812 20.64 -3.29 19.38
C THR A 812 20.70 -1.81 19.78
N SER A 813 19.73 -0.97 19.40
CA SER A 813 19.67 0.43 19.82
C SER A 813 19.13 0.58 21.25
N LEU A 814 19.65 1.55 22.00
CA LEU A 814 19.18 1.89 23.35
C LEU A 814 18.36 3.18 23.28
N LEU A 815 17.05 3.03 23.44
CA LEU A 815 16.13 4.15 23.44
C LEU A 815 16.28 5.00 24.71
N LEU A 816 16.60 6.28 24.52
CA LEU A 816 16.71 7.30 25.57
C LEU A 816 15.46 8.21 25.62
N ASN A 817 14.30 7.73 25.17
CA ASN A 817 13.00 8.41 25.36
C ASN A 817 12.47 8.21 26.80
N GLY A 818 11.43 8.96 27.18
CA GLY A 818 10.84 8.99 28.52
C GLY A 818 11.19 10.26 29.28
N GLN A 819 11.19 10.21 30.61
CA GLN A 819 11.57 11.35 31.46
C GLN A 819 13.06 11.73 31.31
N TRP A 820 13.33 13.03 31.25
CA TRP A 820 14.66 13.67 31.31
C TRP A 820 14.69 14.72 32.43
N GLU A 821 15.87 15.01 32.97
CA GLU A 821 16.10 16.21 33.79
C GLU A 821 16.04 17.44 32.88
N PHE A 822 15.35 18.49 33.33
CA PHE A 822 15.04 19.65 32.52
C PHE A 822 15.12 20.97 33.30
N SER A 823 15.77 21.98 32.72
CA SER A 823 15.86 23.33 33.28
C SER A 823 15.52 24.37 32.22
N TYR A 824 14.65 25.34 32.53
CA TYR A 824 14.13 26.34 31.57
C TYR A 824 14.50 27.76 32.02
N THR A 825 15.12 28.54 31.12
CA THR A 825 15.61 29.91 31.38
C THR A 825 15.14 30.91 30.32
N SER A 826 15.19 32.19 30.68
CA SER A 826 14.79 33.34 29.85
C SER A 826 15.69 33.57 28.63
N CYS A 827 16.99 33.30 28.76
CA CYS A 827 17.99 33.42 27.71
C CYS A 827 19.01 32.26 27.75
N PRO A 828 19.78 32.01 26.66
CA PRO A 828 20.83 30.99 26.62
C PRO A 828 21.99 31.24 27.60
N GLU A 829 22.28 32.49 27.93
CA GLU A 829 23.40 32.90 28.79
C GLU A 829 23.15 32.54 30.26
N GLU A 830 21.89 32.55 30.70
CA GLU A 830 21.45 32.15 32.04
C GLU A 830 21.36 30.62 32.22
N SER A 831 21.43 29.86 31.13
CA SER A 831 21.20 28.41 31.15
C SER A 831 22.45 27.61 31.61
N PRO A 832 22.28 26.53 32.42
CA PRO A 832 23.38 25.71 32.94
C PRO A 832 24.43 25.26 31.92
N GLN A 833 25.70 25.17 32.32
CA GLN A 833 26.77 24.60 31.51
C GLN A 833 27.10 23.15 31.92
N PRO A 834 27.58 22.31 31.00
CA PRO A 834 27.99 20.95 31.31
C PRO A 834 29.22 20.95 32.24
N GLY A 835 29.03 20.46 33.47
CA GLY A 835 30.07 20.39 34.50
C GLY A 835 30.00 21.48 35.58
N ASP A 836 28.97 22.34 35.58
CA ASP A 836 28.71 23.25 36.70
C ASP A 836 28.26 22.46 37.95
N GLU A 837 29.14 22.34 38.95
CA GLU A 837 28.83 21.67 40.23
C GLU A 837 27.92 22.51 41.17
N ASP A 838 27.72 23.80 40.86
CA ASP A 838 27.07 24.81 41.71
C ASP A 838 25.64 25.21 41.26
N VAL A 839 25.01 24.49 40.32
CA VAL A 839 23.61 24.79 39.93
C VAL A 839 22.66 24.33 41.06
N PRO A 840 21.79 25.20 41.61
CA PRO A 840 20.85 24.80 42.66
C PRO A 840 19.92 23.67 42.19
N GLU A 841 19.73 22.64 43.02
CA GLU A 841 18.83 21.51 42.72
C GLU A 841 17.39 21.98 42.39
N ASP A 842 16.94 23.08 43.01
CA ASP A 842 15.63 23.72 42.77
C ASP A 842 15.40 24.20 41.32
N ASN A 843 16.45 24.33 40.48
CA ASN A 843 16.34 24.75 39.08
C ASN A 843 16.15 23.60 38.08
N TRP A 844 16.16 22.33 38.54
CA TRP A 844 15.97 21.15 37.68
C TRP A 844 14.62 20.48 37.97
N GLY A 845 13.72 20.54 36.98
CA GLY A 845 12.49 19.74 36.93
C GLY A 845 12.68 18.48 36.10
N THR A 846 11.56 17.84 35.72
CA THR A 846 11.55 16.70 34.80
C THR A 846 10.58 16.95 33.64
N ILE A 847 10.88 16.39 32.46
CA ILE A 847 10.07 16.53 31.25
C ILE A 847 9.99 15.21 30.50
N GLU A 848 8.84 14.90 29.89
CA GLU A 848 8.68 13.74 29.00
C GLU A 848 9.20 14.07 27.60
N VAL A 849 10.04 13.19 27.06
CA VAL A 849 10.71 13.33 25.76
C VAL A 849 10.46 12.09 24.89
N PRO A 850 9.98 12.23 23.64
CA PRO A 850 9.59 13.48 22.97
C PRO A 850 8.24 14.03 23.46
N GLY A 851 8.17 15.34 23.67
CA GLY A 851 6.93 16.07 23.93
C GLY A 851 7.12 17.57 24.16
N HIS A 852 6.09 18.35 23.81
CA HIS A 852 6.04 19.82 23.91
C HIS A 852 6.27 20.37 25.32
N TRP A 853 7.24 21.29 25.49
CA TRP A 853 7.49 21.88 26.81
C TRP A 853 6.35 22.81 27.25
N GLN A 854 5.61 23.42 26.33
CA GLN A 854 4.50 24.35 26.63
C GLN A 854 3.26 23.59 27.06
N LEU A 855 3.00 22.47 26.40
CA LEU A 855 1.95 21.54 26.81
C LEU A 855 2.30 20.84 28.14
N GLN A 856 3.57 20.90 28.56
CA GLN A 856 4.09 20.47 29.87
C GLN A 856 4.31 21.64 30.86
N GLY A 857 3.87 22.86 30.54
CA GLY A 857 3.84 24.01 31.47
C GLY A 857 5.00 25.00 31.38
N HIS A 858 5.91 24.84 30.42
CA HIS A 858 7.05 25.74 30.19
C HIS A 858 6.84 26.58 28.92
N GLY A 859 6.55 27.88 29.09
CA GLY A 859 6.14 28.73 27.97
C GLY A 859 4.67 28.52 27.58
N ARG A 860 4.29 28.90 26.35
CA ARG A 860 2.93 28.77 25.80
C ARG A 860 2.99 28.50 24.29
N PRO A 861 2.07 27.71 23.71
CA PRO A 861 1.96 27.59 22.26
C PRO A 861 1.63 28.95 21.64
N HIS A 862 2.22 29.24 20.49
CA HIS A 862 1.99 30.45 19.72
C HIS A 862 1.62 30.02 18.30
N TYR A 863 0.56 30.60 17.71
CA TYR A 863 -0.09 30.21 16.46
C TYR A 863 -0.16 31.36 15.45
N THR A 864 0.86 31.49 14.61
CA THR A 864 0.90 32.49 13.53
C THR A 864 1.48 31.88 12.25
N ASN A 865 1.68 32.67 11.21
CA ASN A 865 2.22 32.27 9.92
C ASN A 865 3.23 33.36 9.51
N THR A 866 2.73 34.54 9.15
CA THR A 866 3.56 35.66 8.65
C THR A 866 4.00 36.64 9.74
N VAL A 867 3.42 36.58 10.95
CA VAL A 867 3.62 37.59 12.00
C VAL A 867 4.58 37.10 13.09
N PHE A 868 5.89 37.25 12.86
CA PHE A 868 6.88 36.88 13.88
C PHE A 868 6.62 37.58 15.24
N PRO A 869 6.60 36.84 16.36
CA PRO A 869 6.42 37.41 17.71
C PRO A 869 7.72 38.05 18.26
N ILE A 870 8.80 38.00 17.50
CA ILE A 870 10.14 38.49 17.85
C ILE A 870 10.69 39.42 16.75
N PRO A 871 11.69 40.28 17.04
CA PRO A 871 12.34 41.10 16.02
C PRO A 871 13.10 40.25 14.99
N VAL A 872 12.79 40.42 13.71
CA VAL A 872 13.52 39.77 12.60
C VAL A 872 14.76 40.59 12.25
N CYS A 873 15.93 40.16 12.70
CA CYS A 873 17.21 40.86 12.48
C CYS A 873 18.39 39.90 12.23
N PRO A 874 18.35 39.05 11.18
CA PRO A 874 19.46 38.13 10.89
C PRO A 874 20.78 38.88 10.63
N PRO A 875 21.93 38.37 11.10
CA PRO A 875 22.15 37.08 11.75
C PRO A 875 21.91 37.06 13.29
N PHE A 876 21.36 38.12 13.87
CA PHE A 876 21.33 38.29 15.32
C PHE A 876 20.10 37.64 15.96
N ALA A 877 20.34 36.68 16.86
CA ALA A 877 19.33 36.14 17.76
C ALA A 877 18.81 37.19 18.76
N PRO A 878 17.58 37.04 19.29
CA PRO A 878 16.99 37.99 20.22
C PRO A 878 17.63 37.79 21.60
N THR A 879 17.67 38.85 22.42
CA THR A 879 18.17 38.73 23.80
C THR A 879 17.23 37.87 24.67
N ASP A 880 15.92 38.08 24.54
CA ASP A 880 14.91 37.25 25.19
C ASP A 880 14.67 36.00 24.32
N ASN A 881 15.20 34.87 24.79
CA ASN A 881 15.41 33.65 24.00
C ASN A 881 15.21 32.42 24.91
N PRO A 882 13.96 31.96 25.08
CA PRO A 882 13.65 30.87 25.99
C PRO A 882 14.44 29.61 25.66
N THR A 883 15.28 29.20 26.60
CA THR A 883 16.22 28.10 26.44
C THR A 883 15.93 27.03 27.48
N GLY A 884 15.82 25.77 27.07
CA GLY A 884 15.63 24.67 27.99
C GLY A 884 16.71 23.61 27.82
N VAL A 885 17.41 23.29 28.90
CA VAL A 885 18.54 22.38 28.93
C VAL A 885 18.07 20.98 29.32
N TYR A 886 18.55 19.99 28.57
CA TYR A 886 18.18 18.58 28.70
C TYR A 886 19.34 17.78 29.26
N ARG A 887 19.08 17.00 30.31
CA ARG A 887 20.07 16.10 30.88
C ARG A 887 19.50 14.72 31.13
N ARG A 888 20.30 13.70 30.83
CA ARG A 888 19.95 12.29 31.06
C ARG A 888 21.19 11.43 31.25
N THR A 889 21.20 10.67 32.33
CA THR A 889 22.18 9.61 32.53
C THR A 889 21.76 8.33 31.79
N PHE A 890 22.71 7.65 31.15
CA PHE A 890 22.50 6.35 30.51
C PHE A 890 23.68 5.39 30.79
N ASN A 891 23.44 4.09 30.70
CA ASN A 891 24.48 3.06 30.79
C ASN A 891 24.60 2.35 29.44
N VAL A 892 25.81 2.03 29.00
CA VAL A 892 26.00 1.15 27.84
C VAL A 892 25.67 -0.29 28.25
N PRO A 893 24.82 -1.03 27.51
CA PRO A 893 24.59 -2.44 27.78
C PRO A 893 25.88 -3.25 27.68
N SER A 894 26.17 -4.08 28.69
CA SER A 894 27.36 -4.94 28.73
C SER A 894 27.37 -6.05 27.67
N THR A 895 26.28 -6.21 26.92
CA THR A 895 26.17 -7.06 25.73
C THR A 895 26.79 -6.44 24.48
N TRP A 896 27.10 -5.14 24.49
CA TRP A 896 27.70 -4.44 23.35
C TRP A 896 29.23 -4.56 23.39
N ASP A 897 29.83 -5.03 22.30
CA ASP A 897 31.28 -5.14 22.19
C ASP A 897 31.95 -3.76 22.26
N ALA A 898 32.98 -3.62 23.09
CA ALA A 898 33.82 -2.43 23.23
C ALA A 898 34.61 -2.07 21.95
N SER A 899 34.65 -2.95 20.94
CA SER A 899 35.18 -2.62 19.60
C SER A 899 34.17 -1.92 18.66
N SER A 900 32.92 -1.72 19.12
CA SER A 900 31.83 -1.10 18.35
C SER A 900 31.92 0.43 18.36
N GLN A 901 31.85 1.04 17.18
CA GLN A 901 31.66 2.48 17.01
C GLN A 901 30.32 2.91 17.62
N LEU A 902 30.29 3.62 18.74
CA LEU A 902 29.04 4.08 19.31
C LEU A 902 28.52 5.33 18.58
N ARG A 903 27.22 5.40 18.29
CA ARG A 903 26.59 6.58 17.65
C ARG A 903 25.42 7.09 18.48
N LEU A 904 25.28 8.41 18.58
CA LEU A 904 24.11 9.06 19.15
C LEU A 904 23.30 9.69 18.01
N ARG A 905 22.01 9.36 17.93
CA ARG A 905 21.09 9.88 16.90
C ARG A 905 19.98 10.73 17.53
N PHE A 906 19.67 11.83 16.86
CA PHE A 906 18.50 12.67 17.08
C PHE A 906 17.70 12.68 15.78
N ASP A 907 16.43 12.28 15.80
CA ASP A 907 15.53 12.32 14.63
C ASP A 907 14.69 13.62 14.63
N GLY A 908 15.32 14.74 14.98
CA GLY A 908 14.70 16.07 15.02
C GLY A 908 14.91 16.79 16.35
N VAL A 909 15.50 17.98 16.29
CA VAL A 909 15.51 18.95 17.39
C VAL A 909 15.07 20.29 16.81
N ASP A 910 14.34 21.07 17.58
CA ASP A 910 13.89 22.39 17.13
C ASP A 910 15.05 23.39 17.18
N SER A 911 15.23 24.19 16.13
CA SER A 911 16.27 25.22 16.02
C SER A 911 17.72 24.67 15.99
N ALA A 912 18.56 24.96 17.01
CA ALA A 912 19.99 24.67 17.04
C ALA A 912 20.42 24.08 18.40
N TYR A 913 21.45 23.20 18.45
CA TYR A 913 21.85 22.53 19.70
C TYR A 913 23.29 22.00 19.75
N HIS A 914 23.91 22.13 20.93
CA HIS A 914 25.18 21.51 21.28
C HIS A 914 24.96 20.23 22.10
N ILE A 915 25.82 19.23 21.90
CA ILE A 915 25.77 17.94 22.60
C ILE A 915 27.07 17.67 23.33
N TYR A 916 26.96 17.33 24.61
CA TYR A 916 28.08 16.92 25.45
C TYR A 916 27.81 15.54 26.04
N VAL A 917 28.84 14.70 26.06
CA VAL A 917 28.83 13.39 26.71
C VAL A 917 29.96 13.36 27.73
N ASN A 918 29.63 13.06 28.98
CA ASN A 918 30.59 13.10 30.10
C ASN A 918 31.34 14.44 30.25
N GLY A 919 30.67 15.56 29.93
CA GLY A 919 31.25 16.91 29.96
C GLY A 919 32.12 17.28 28.74
N ALA A 920 32.44 16.34 27.86
CA ALA A 920 33.17 16.62 26.62
C ALA A 920 32.19 16.93 25.48
N LEU A 921 32.44 17.99 24.71
CA LEU A 921 31.62 18.33 23.54
C LEU A 921 31.79 17.26 22.47
N VAL A 922 30.66 16.66 22.07
CA VAL A 922 30.59 15.74 20.94
C VAL A 922 30.47 16.50 19.65
N GLY A 923 29.53 17.45 19.55
CA GLY A 923 29.24 18.15 18.30
C GLY A 923 28.11 19.17 18.40
N TYR A 924 27.72 19.67 17.24
CA TYR A 924 26.74 20.73 17.04
C TYR A 924 25.88 20.44 15.81
N ALA A 925 24.60 20.81 15.85
CA ALA A 925 23.74 20.81 14.67
C ALA A 925 22.68 21.92 14.73
N GLU A 926 22.38 22.47 13.56
CA GLU A 926 21.28 23.36 13.27
C GLU A 926 20.35 22.70 12.24
N GLY A 927 19.07 23.04 12.33
CA GLY A 927 18.05 22.55 11.42
C GLY A 927 16.88 22.00 12.20
N SER A 928 15.83 22.80 12.37
CA SER A 928 14.57 22.39 12.98
C SER A 928 14.11 21.06 12.41
N ARG A 929 13.82 20.12 13.31
CA ARG A 929 13.22 18.79 13.06
C ARG A 929 14.00 17.86 12.11
N ASN A 930 15.21 18.27 11.70
CA ASN A 930 16.10 17.48 10.86
C ASN A 930 16.92 16.45 11.68
N ALA A 931 17.31 15.36 11.03
CA ALA A 931 17.96 14.23 11.70
C ALA A 931 19.49 14.36 11.69
N SER A 932 20.13 14.12 12.82
CA SER A 932 21.59 14.15 12.95
C SER A 932 22.12 12.93 13.72
N GLU A 933 23.29 12.43 13.30
CA GLU A 933 24.03 11.37 13.97
C GLU A 933 25.41 11.88 14.37
N PHE A 934 25.92 11.48 15.54
CA PHE A 934 27.26 11.81 16.02
C PHE A 934 28.00 10.54 16.43
N ASP A 935 29.30 10.46 16.14
CA ASP A 935 30.16 9.41 16.69
C ASP A 935 30.50 9.72 18.15
N VAL A 936 30.03 8.86 19.06
CA VAL A 936 30.23 8.97 20.51
C VAL A 936 31.09 7.83 21.08
N THR A 937 31.62 6.93 20.23
CA THR A 937 32.45 5.76 20.60
C THR A 937 33.43 6.05 21.73
N ASP A 938 34.07 7.20 21.61
CA ASP A 938 35.29 7.53 22.31
C ASP A 938 35.11 8.51 23.48
N PHE A 939 33.89 9.00 23.64
CA PHE A 939 33.41 9.86 24.73
C PHE A 939 32.68 9.07 25.82
N VAL A 940 32.18 7.89 25.48
CA VAL A 940 31.36 7.03 26.32
C VAL A 940 32.22 6.03 27.10
N LYS A 941 31.81 5.72 28.32
CA LYS A 941 32.39 4.74 29.23
C LYS A 941 31.50 3.49 29.23
N HIS A 942 32.04 2.33 28.92
CA HIS A 942 31.27 1.08 28.91
C HIS A 942 30.91 0.61 30.34
N ASP A 943 31.84 0.72 31.29
CA ASP A 943 31.70 0.18 32.65
C ASP A 943 31.16 1.18 33.68
N ALA A 944 30.62 2.32 33.24
CA ALA A 944 30.13 3.38 34.13
C ALA A 944 28.93 4.13 33.53
N PRO A 945 28.11 4.79 34.37
CA PRO A 945 27.09 5.73 33.90
C PRO A 945 27.72 6.87 33.09
N ASN A 946 27.00 7.29 32.06
CA ASN A 946 27.38 8.37 31.15
C ASN A 946 26.34 9.47 31.25
N ASP A 947 26.81 10.71 31.39
CA ASP A 947 25.95 11.89 31.39
C ASP A 947 25.80 12.41 29.96
N LEU A 948 24.57 12.45 29.44
CA LEU A 948 24.21 13.12 28.19
C LEU A 948 23.60 14.48 28.53
N PHE A 949 24.22 15.53 28.02
CA PHE A 949 23.78 16.91 28.20
C PHE A 949 23.54 17.53 26.83
N VAL A 950 22.31 17.93 26.56
CA VAL A 950 21.88 18.51 25.29
C VAL A 950 21.40 19.92 25.57
N LYS A 951 22.08 20.89 24.95
CA LYS A 951 21.82 22.31 25.12
C LYS A 951 21.29 22.87 23.80
N PRO A 952 19.97 22.79 23.55
CA PRO A 952 19.37 23.57 22.48
C PRO A 952 19.47 25.06 22.82
N ARG A 953 19.50 25.89 21.79
CA ARG A 953 19.49 27.34 21.86
C ARG A 953 18.53 27.80 20.77
N LEU A 954 17.65 28.77 21.07
CA LEU A 954 16.85 29.36 20.01
C LEU A 954 17.77 30.15 19.10
N ASP A 955 17.57 29.94 17.82
CA ASP A 955 18.31 30.58 16.77
C ASP A 955 17.36 31.30 15.80
N VAL A 956 17.60 32.61 15.63
CA VAL A 956 16.92 33.41 14.61
C VAL A 956 17.41 33.07 13.22
N LEU A 957 18.67 32.65 13.01
CA LEU A 957 19.15 32.16 11.71
C LEU A 957 18.27 30.99 11.23
N GLY A 958 18.09 30.00 12.10
CA GLY A 958 17.16 28.89 11.93
C GLY A 958 15.77 29.39 11.60
N MET A 959 15.11 30.15 12.49
CA MET A 959 13.78 30.75 12.24
C MET A 959 13.70 31.52 10.90
N VAL A 960 14.81 32.10 10.45
CA VAL A 960 14.92 32.87 9.20
C VAL A 960 14.96 31.98 7.96
N ILE A 961 15.49 30.75 8.04
CA ILE A 961 15.29 29.72 7.02
C ILE A 961 14.06 28.80 7.33
N TYR A 962 13.28 29.12 8.36
CA TYR A 962 12.10 28.36 8.82
C TYR A 962 10.93 29.30 9.12
N ALA A 963 10.52 30.09 8.12
CA ALA A 963 9.29 30.87 8.18
C ALA A 963 8.07 29.98 7.86
N THR A 964 7.88 28.87 8.59
CA THR A 964 6.87 27.85 8.26
C THR A 964 5.44 28.31 8.56
N GLU A 965 4.52 28.18 7.58
CA GLU A 965 3.13 28.66 7.62
C GLU A 965 2.26 28.23 8.82
N LEU A 966 2.66 27.20 9.57
CA LEU A 966 2.16 27.01 10.94
C LEU A 966 3.30 27.32 11.91
N VAL A 967 3.43 28.60 12.29
CA VAL A 967 4.19 28.97 13.48
C VAL A 967 3.44 28.35 14.66
N LEU A 968 3.90 27.15 15.06
CA LEU A 968 3.59 26.42 16.29
C LEU A 968 4.85 26.49 17.18
N TRP A 969 5.31 27.71 17.47
CA TRP A 969 6.56 28.01 18.19
C TRP A 969 6.24 28.46 19.62
N ILE A 970 7.10 28.40 20.64
CA ILE A 970 8.55 28.25 20.68
C ILE A 970 8.88 27.11 21.66
N GLY A 971 9.39 25.99 21.15
CA GLY A 971 10.10 24.99 21.94
C GLY A 971 9.56 23.56 21.92
N VAL A 972 10.43 22.68 21.43
CA VAL A 972 10.63 21.32 21.95
C VAL A 972 9.61 20.28 21.50
N PHE A 973 10.06 19.38 20.62
CA PHE A 973 9.52 18.04 20.38
C PHE A 973 8.01 17.92 20.05
N ALA A 974 7.63 18.44 18.88
CA ALA A 974 6.81 17.63 17.97
C ALA A 974 7.74 16.60 17.29
N ALA A 975 7.69 15.35 17.74
CA ALA A 975 8.27 14.19 17.05
C ALA A 975 9.73 14.33 16.53
N GLY A 976 10.60 14.94 17.34
CA GLY A 976 12.02 14.59 17.31
C GLY A 976 12.15 13.12 17.71
N GLY A 977 12.39 12.24 16.75
CA GLY A 977 12.32 10.81 16.99
C GLY A 977 13.45 10.27 17.90
N TRP A 978 13.17 9.10 18.46
CA TRP A 978 14.11 8.06 18.89
C TRP A 978 15.53 8.53 19.23
N TYR A 979 15.71 9.08 20.44
CA TYR A 979 17.04 9.24 21.01
C TYR A 979 17.66 7.87 21.15
N ASN A 980 18.67 7.58 20.35
CA ASN A 980 19.30 6.27 20.37
C ASN A 980 20.80 6.45 20.57
N LEU A 981 21.30 5.99 21.72
CA LEU A 981 22.68 5.53 21.77
C LEU A 981 22.73 4.19 21.05
N ARG A 982 23.73 3.98 20.20
CA ARG A 982 23.91 2.77 19.39
C ARG A 982 25.34 2.26 19.53
N PRO A 983 25.59 0.97 19.30
CA PRO A 983 26.87 0.43 18.86
C PRO A 983 26.87 0.16 17.35
N TRP A 984 28.04 0.20 16.73
CA TRP A 984 28.27 -0.17 15.33
C TRP A 984 29.65 -0.83 15.22
N MET A 985 29.70 -2.16 15.26
CA MET A 985 30.92 -2.87 14.84
C MET A 985 31.19 -2.53 13.36
N ARG A 986 32.36 -1.97 12.97
CA ARG A 986 32.60 -1.39 11.61
C ARG A 986 32.81 -2.45 10.51
N GLY A 987 33.90 -2.45 9.74
CA GLY A 987 34.17 -3.42 8.66
C GLY A 987 35.68 -3.53 8.46
N LYS A 988 36.27 -4.73 8.62
CA LYS A 988 37.73 -4.88 8.71
C LYS A 988 38.42 -4.70 7.34
N LEU A 989 38.84 -3.48 7.01
CA LEU A 989 39.70 -3.17 5.86
C LEU A 989 41.02 -2.53 6.32
N SER A 990 42.13 -3.14 5.90
CA SER A 990 43.50 -2.79 6.29
C SER A 990 44.11 -1.71 5.40
N LYS A 991 44.86 -0.78 6.00
CA LYS A 991 45.66 0.23 5.27
C LYS A 991 46.79 -0.40 4.44
N GLY A 992 47.06 0.16 3.25
CA GLY A 992 48.36 0.07 2.58
C GLY A 992 48.34 0.40 1.09
N GLY A 993 49.05 1.45 0.66
CA GLY A 993 49.34 1.75 -0.75
C GLY A 993 49.08 3.20 -1.15
N GLU A 994 50.15 3.95 -1.45
CA GLU A 994 50.11 5.28 -2.09
C GLU A 994 50.01 5.13 -3.61
N GLY A 995 49.36 6.09 -4.30
CA GLY A 995 49.25 6.15 -5.77
C GLY A 995 48.43 7.37 -6.23
N GLU A 996 48.86 8.00 -7.33
CA GLU A 996 48.44 9.34 -7.78
C GLU A 996 47.18 9.35 -8.69
N ASP A 997 46.54 10.53 -8.77
CA ASP A 997 45.67 11.12 -9.81
C ASP A 997 44.77 10.22 -10.72
N GLU A 998 43.44 10.40 -10.64
CA GLU A 998 42.64 11.16 -11.65
C GLU A 998 41.12 11.16 -11.33
N SER A 999 40.37 12.03 -12.03
CA SER A 999 38.97 12.46 -11.80
C SER A 999 37.87 11.36 -11.82
N PRO A 1000 36.66 11.63 -11.27
CA PRO A 1000 35.65 10.59 -11.00
C PRO A 1000 34.74 10.24 -12.18
N ALA A 1001 34.33 8.97 -12.26
CA ALA A 1001 33.29 8.50 -13.18
C ALA A 1001 32.30 7.56 -12.48
N ALA A 1002 31.02 7.93 -12.53
CA ALA A 1002 29.79 7.15 -12.34
C ALA A 1002 29.87 5.87 -11.46
N ALA A 1003 29.42 5.98 -10.20
CA ALA A 1003 29.04 4.83 -9.39
C ALA A 1003 27.55 4.51 -9.58
N GLY A 1004 27.20 3.23 -9.71
CA GLY A 1004 25.81 2.75 -9.68
C GLY A 1004 25.70 1.53 -8.77
N HIS A 1005 24.82 1.63 -7.78
CA HIS A 1005 24.09 0.57 -7.03
C HIS A 1005 23.18 1.31 -6.03
N ASP A 1006 21.88 1.00 -5.92
CA ASP A 1006 21.28 -0.28 -5.48
C ASP A 1006 21.73 -0.68 -4.06
N ASP A 1007 21.12 0.01 -3.10
CA ASP A 1007 20.34 -0.56 -1.99
C ASP A 1007 20.48 -2.06 -1.68
N ASP A 1008 20.88 -2.36 -0.44
CA ASP A 1008 20.00 -3.02 0.54
C ASP A 1008 20.66 -2.99 1.95
N GLU A 1009 20.02 -2.32 2.93
CA GLU A 1009 20.23 -2.57 4.37
C GLU A 1009 18.85 -2.76 5.02
N PRO A 1010 18.50 -3.97 5.51
CA PRO A 1010 17.25 -4.20 6.22
C PRO A 1010 17.46 -4.50 7.71
N GLY A 1011 16.55 -3.96 8.53
CA GLY A 1011 16.35 -4.37 9.92
C GLY A 1011 17.28 -3.69 10.94
N VAL A 1012 16.76 -3.18 12.06
CA VAL A 1012 15.69 -3.81 12.88
C VAL A 1012 15.17 -2.84 13.99
N GLN A 1013 13.88 -2.52 14.11
CA GLN A 1013 13.31 -1.72 15.26
C GLN A 1013 13.75 -2.19 16.67
N THR A 1014 13.68 -1.32 17.69
CA THR A 1014 13.32 -1.75 19.07
C THR A 1014 12.46 -0.73 19.82
N GLU A 1015 11.61 -1.24 20.71
CA GLU A 1015 10.54 -0.51 21.41
C GLU A 1015 10.99 0.14 22.73
N GLY A 1016 10.18 1.08 23.24
CA GLY A 1016 10.33 1.66 24.56
C GLY A 1016 9.45 1.00 25.63
N ILE A 1017 9.75 1.26 26.91
CA ILE A 1017 8.98 0.79 28.07
C ILE A 1017 8.80 1.94 29.09
N THR A 1018 7.56 2.45 29.20
CA THR A 1018 6.82 2.95 30.39
C THR A 1018 7.49 4.01 31.33
N ALA A 1019 6.76 4.84 32.11
CA ALA A 1019 5.58 4.50 32.91
C ALA A 1019 4.82 5.70 33.52
N HIS A 1020 3.68 5.33 34.15
CA HIS A 1020 2.79 6.12 35.04
C HIS A 1020 1.76 7.06 34.37
N GLY A 1021 0.52 7.17 34.87
CA GLY A 1021 -0.13 6.34 35.89
C GLY A 1021 -1.45 6.88 36.44
N ASN A 1022 -2.46 6.02 36.54
CA ASN A 1022 -3.68 6.11 37.38
C ASN A 1022 -4.59 7.36 37.31
N HIS A 1023 -5.86 7.12 36.95
CA HIS A 1023 -6.88 7.14 38.01
C HIS A 1023 -7.94 6.04 37.84
N SER A 1024 -8.42 5.54 38.97
CA SER A 1024 -9.25 4.35 39.13
C SER A 1024 -10.75 4.63 39.24
N SER A 1025 -11.59 3.65 38.90
CA SER A 1025 -12.78 3.36 39.72
C SER A 1025 -13.02 1.85 39.85
N THR A 1026 -13.67 1.46 40.94
CA THR A 1026 -13.45 0.15 41.59
C THR A 1026 -14.73 -0.67 41.61
N SER A 1027 -14.65 -1.99 41.42
CA SER A 1027 -15.61 -2.91 42.05
C SER A 1027 -14.97 -4.20 42.56
N VAL A 1028 -15.24 -4.45 43.83
CA VAL A 1028 -14.63 -5.47 44.71
C VAL A 1028 -15.37 -6.80 44.53
N PHE A 1029 -14.65 -7.92 44.39
CA PHE A 1029 -14.62 -8.99 45.41
C PHE A 1029 -13.80 -10.22 44.97
N GLN A 1030 -12.73 -10.51 45.71
CA GLN A 1030 -12.10 -11.84 45.79
C GLN A 1030 -13.01 -12.78 46.61
N THR A 1031 -12.93 -14.12 46.50
CA THR A 1031 -11.95 -14.90 47.28
C THR A 1031 -11.96 -16.41 46.99
N ALA A 1032 -10.78 -17.01 47.20
CA ALA A 1032 -10.52 -18.40 47.65
C ALA A 1032 -10.70 -19.61 46.69
N SER A 1033 -9.56 -20.00 46.10
CA SER A 1033 -8.96 -21.37 46.11
C SER A 1033 -9.61 -22.41 47.03
N ARG A 1034 -9.86 -23.68 46.64
CA ARG A 1034 -8.91 -24.83 46.44
C ARG A 1034 -9.69 -26.06 45.92
N GLU A 1035 -9.19 -27.24 45.55
CA GLU A 1035 -7.86 -27.94 45.58
C GLU A 1035 -7.76 -28.85 44.30
N GLU A 1036 -6.88 -29.86 44.27
CA GLU A 1036 -6.68 -30.84 43.17
C GLU A 1036 -7.62 -32.06 43.21
N ALA A 1037 -7.88 -32.67 42.04
CA ALA A 1037 -8.19 -34.09 41.92
C ALA A 1037 -7.76 -34.65 40.55
N SER A 1038 -6.97 -35.73 40.55
CA SER A 1038 -6.48 -36.47 39.38
C SER A 1038 -7.51 -37.47 38.83
N GLY A 1039 -7.47 -37.80 37.53
CA GLY A 1039 -8.49 -38.71 36.95
C GLY A 1039 -8.37 -39.14 35.48
N THR A 1040 -7.27 -39.78 35.10
CA THR A 1040 -7.19 -40.84 34.05
C THR A 1040 -7.99 -40.71 32.73
N GLY A 1041 -7.30 -40.28 31.67
CA GLY A 1041 -7.01 -41.09 30.47
C GLY A 1041 -8.13 -41.75 29.64
N ARG A 1042 -8.17 -41.37 28.34
CA ARG A 1042 -8.34 -42.32 27.22
C ARG A 1042 -7.83 -41.72 25.91
N GLU A 1043 -6.70 -42.22 25.40
CA GLU A 1043 -6.35 -42.07 23.98
C GLU A 1043 -7.43 -42.74 23.11
N ILE A 1044 -7.80 -42.10 21.99
CA ILE A 1044 -8.52 -42.75 20.90
C ILE A 1044 -7.63 -42.70 19.66
N ARG A 1045 -6.80 -43.74 19.50
CA ARG A 1045 -6.21 -44.07 18.19
C ARG A 1045 -7.26 -44.77 17.34
N TRP A 1046 -7.36 -44.42 16.07
CA TRP A 1046 -7.94 -45.30 15.05
C TRP A 1046 -6.85 -45.74 14.05
N PRO A 1047 -6.91 -46.97 13.52
CA PRO A 1047 -5.73 -47.64 13.01
C PRO A 1047 -5.56 -47.50 11.49
N MET A 1048 -4.32 -47.64 11.01
CA MET A 1048 -4.08 -48.16 9.68
C MET A 1048 -4.67 -49.57 9.57
N ASN A 1049 -5.38 -49.87 8.47
CA ASN A 1049 -5.22 -51.18 7.86
C ASN A 1049 -5.50 -51.15 6.36
N ARG A 1050 -4.73 -51.98 5.64
CA ARG A 1050 -4.66 -52.00 4.17
C ARG A 1050 -5.94 -52.55 3.52
N LYS A 1051 -6.27 -52.00 2.35
CA LYS A 1051 -6.44 -52.81 1.13
C LYS A 1051 -6.10 -51.99 -0.10
#